data_AF-A0A445BCW7-F1
#
_entry.id   AF-A0A445BCW7-F1
#
_cell.length_a   1.000
_cell.length_b   1.000
_cell.length_c   1.000
_cell.angle_alpha   90.00
_cell.angle_beta   90.00
_cell.angle_gamma   90.00
#
_symmetry.space_group_name_H-M   'P 1'
#
loop_
_entity.id
_entity.type
_entity.pdbx_description
1 polymer ?
#
loop_
_entity_poly.entity_id
_entity_poly.type
_entity_poly.pdbx_seq_one_letter_code
_entity_poly.pdbx_strand_id
1 'polypeptide(L)'
;MAPPATTPETSAPTSYPACPTAFAPPATTPDTTFPASYPALPTVLAPPATTPETSAPTSYPALPTAFAPPATTPEASAPSSFSFFVSTDSIHVSHDGRAIKIDGKRRILISGSIHYPRSTPEMWPDLINKAKEGGLDAIETYVFWNAHEPSRRSYDFSGNKDLIRFLKTIQEAGLYSVLRIGPYVCAEWNYGGIPVWVHNLPGVEIRTANSVYMNEMQNFTTLIVDMVKKEKLFASQGGPIIIAQIENEYGNVMADYGDAGKAYINWCANMAESLHVGVPWIMCQQPDAPQPMINTCNGWYCHDFEPNNPNSPKMWTENWNWGGKDPRRTAEDVAYSVARFFQTGGTFQNYYMYHGGTNFDRTAGGPYIATSYDYDAPLDEYGNKAQPKWGHLKELHRVLKSMEESLTNGNVSQIDFGNSVTATVYASNKSSSCFLTNANTTTDATVSFRGRTYAVPAWSVSLLPDCQNEEFNTAKVNVQTSVMVKVSNKAEDEPMSLNWTWRAENVDHALLAKVNASESAHELIDQKDAANDASDYLWYITRLQLDQDDPVWSDDMSLRINGSGHVIHAFVNGQHIGSHWATYGIHNDKFETKIKLQPGKNTISLLSVTVGLQNYGSNFDKWHDGLVGPIELISKKGDETIIKDISEHKWLYKVGLHGWDHKFFSSDSLFASPSKWESQSLPTNRMLTWYKTTFKAPLGTDPVVVDLQGMGKGYAWVNGNNIGRIWPSYLAGEDGCSDDPCDYRGEYDDKKCVYNCGKPSQRWYHVPRSFFVEDGENTLEIGGNPSLVNFQTVTVGSACGNAQEHKTLELSCQGRQISAVKFASFGDPQGLCGSFSKGTCESHNDALPIVQNACVGKETCSIDVSENTFGATTCGDVPKRLALEVDLEVTERGSFSGKDYHDPPPAPLIDAEELTKWSFYRALIAEFIATLLFLYITVLTVIGYKSQSDPKAGGDMCGGVGILGIAWAFGGMIFILVYCTAGISGGHINPAVTFGLFLARKVSLIRAILYMVAQCLGAICGVGLVKAFQTSLYVRYGGGANSLADGYSKGTGLGAEIIGTFVLVYTVFSATDPKRNARDSHVPVLAPLPIGFAVFMVHLATIPVTGTGINPARSLGAAVIYNKSKPWDDHWIFWVGPFIGAAIAAFYHQFILRAGAAKALGSFRSNPNV
;
A
#
# COMPACT_ATOMS: atom_id res chain seq x y z
N MET A 1 84.43 -26.70 37.49
CA MET A 1 85.03 -25.35 37.44
C MET A 1 83.99 -24.41 36.86
N ALA A 2 83.71 -23.33 37.58
CA ALA A 2 82.66 -22.32 37.33
C ALA A 2 82.98 -21.37 36.15
N PRO A 3 82.12 -20.40 35.79
CA PRO A 3 80.64 -20.31 35.88
C PRO A 3 79.98 -19.89 34.52
N PRO A 4 78.64 -19.84 34.42
CA PRO A 4 78.03 -18.65 33.80
C PRO A 4 76.73 -18.15 34.45
N ALA A 5 76.43 -16.90 34.13
CA ALA A 5 75.50 -15.99 34.81
C ALA A 5 74.05 -16.02 34.30
N THR A 6 73.18 -15.54 35.18
CA THR A 6 71.71 -15.60 35.22
C THR A 6 71.02 -14.32 34.73
N THR A 7 69.91 -14.45 34.00
CA THR A 7 68.65 -13.68 34.15
C THR A 7 67.48 -14.46 33.52
N PRO A 8 66.24 -14.43 34.08
CA PRO A 8 65.22 -15.44 33.78
C PRO A 8 64.08 -14.97 32.86
N GLU A 9 63.73 -15.84 31.92
CA GLU A 9 62.51 -15.81 31.09
C GLU A 9 61.26 -16.10 31.93
N THR A 10 60.16 -15.38 31.65
CA THR A 10 58.81 -15.74 32.11
C THR A 10 57.93 -16.10 30.92
N SER A 11 57.35 -17.30 31.03
CA SER A 11 56.52 -18.02 30.08
C SER A 11 55.16 -17.39 29.80
N ALA A 12 54.77 -17.40 28.53
CA ALA A 12 53.46 -17.05 27.99
C ALA A 12 52.32 -17.96 28.49
N PRO A 13 51.06 -17.47 28.55
CA PRO A 13 49.88 -18.32 28.49
C PRO A 13 49.34 -18.38 27.04
N THR A 14 49.48 -19.56 26.45
CA THR A 14 48.53 -20.24 25.53
C THR A 14 47.60 -19.37 24.66
N SER A 15 47.88 -19.40 23.35
CA SER A 15 46.99 -18.99 22.26
C SER A 15 45.62 -19.67 22.33
N TYR A 16 44.55 -18.87 22.34
CA TYR A 16 43.21 -19.37 21.97
C TYR A 16 43.20 -19.70 20.47
N PRO A 17 42.70 -20.87 20.03
CA PRO A 17 42.49 -21.13 18.61
C PRO A 17 41.41 -20.17 18.09
N ALA A 18 41.73 -19.38 17.06
CA ALA A 18 40.77 -18.50 16.42
C ALA A 18 39.80 -19.34 15.57
N CYS A 19 38.52 -19.34 15.93
CA CYS A 19 37.47 -19.92 15.09
C CYS A 19 37.27 -19.03 13.83
N PRO A 20 37.15 -19.59 12.62
CA PRO A 20 36.97 -18.80 11.40
C PRO A 20 35.63 -18.05 11.41
N THR A 21 35.66 -16.75 11.17
CA THR A 21 34.47 -15.88 11.06
C THR A 21 33.71 -16.17 9.76
N ALA A 22 32.46 -16.63 9.88
CA ALA A 22 31.58 -16.91 8.76
C ALA A 22 30.94 -15.64 8.17
N PHE A 23 31.74 -14.65 7.76
CA PHE A 23 31.31 -13.54 6.90
C PHE A 23 32.54 -12.91 6.25
N ALA A 24 32.91 -13.38 5.05
CA ALA A 24 33.83 -12.67 4.17
C ALA A 24 33.25 -12.69 2.73
N PRO A 25 33.02 -11.53 2.11
CA PRO A 25 32.66 -11.45 0.69
C PRO A 25 33.88 -11.78 -0.19
N PRO A 26 33.69 -12.26 -1.44
CA PRO A 26 34.82 -12.57 -2.31
C PRO A 26 35.54 -11.29 -2.72
N ALA A 27 36.83 -11.21 -2.40
CA ALA A 27 37.72 -10.15 -2.86
C ALA A 27 38.10 -10.41 -4.33
N THR A 28 37.76 -9.45 -5.18
CA THR A 28 38.30 -9.25 -6.52
C THR A 28 39.77 -8.81 -6.44
N THR A 29 40.62 -9.34 -7.32
CA THR A 29 41.75 -8.58 -7.90
C THR A 29 42.11 -9.16 -9.28
N PRO A 30 42.68 -8.33 -10.18
CA PRO A 30 42.68 -8.51 -11.62
C PRO A 30 43.97 -9.16 -12.11
N ASP A 31 43.94 -9.80 -13.29
CA ASP A 31 44.89 -9.48 -14.34
C ASP A 31 44.57 -10.14 -15.68
N THR A 32 44.86 -9.37 -16.70
CA THR A 32 44.76 -9.59 -18.15
C THR A 32 45.63 -10.76 -18.63
N THR A 33 45.12 -11.57 -19.57
CA THR A 33 45.76 -11.87 -20.88
C THR A 33 44.92 -12.88 -21.69
N PHE A 34 44.51 -12.46 -22.89
CA PHE A 34 44.17 -13.33 -24.03
C PHE A 34 45.49 -13.79 -24.71
N PRO A 35 45.59 -14.92 -25.45
CA PRO A 35 44.78 -15.14 -26.67
C PRO A 35 44.45 -16.58 -27.13
N ALA A 36 43.43 -16.61 -28.02
CA ALA A 36 43.24 -17.44 -29.21
C ALA A 36 43.25 -18.99 -29.14
N SER A 37 42.12 -19.61 -29.49
CA SER A 37 41.89 -20.31 -30.80
C SER A 37 40.73 -21.34 -30.72
N TYR A 38 39.82 -21.25 -31.70
CA TYR A 38 38.84 -22.28 -32.12
C TYR A 38 39.57 -23.53 -32.69
N PRO A 39 38.96 -24.73 -32.95
CA PRO A 39 37.58 -24.94 -33.43
C PRO A 39 36.84 -26.29 -33.13
N ALA A 40 35.58 -26.32 -33.59
CA ALA A 40 34.84 -27.43 -34.24
C ALA A 40 34.26 -28.64 -33.45
N LEU A 41 32.92 -28.72 -33.55
CA LEU A 41 32.00 -29.89 -33.61
C LEU A 41 32.53 -31.11 -34.41
N PRO A 42 32.01 -32.36 -34.24
CA PRO A 42 30.62 -32.70 -34.56
C PRO A 42 29.88 -33.78 -33.72
N THR A 43 28.54 -33.63 -33.76
CA THR A 43 27.42 -34.59 -33.81
C THR A 43 27.68 -36.11 -33.77
N VAL A 44 26.71 -36.88 -33.23
CA VAL A 44 25.91 -37.90 -33.98
C VAL A 44 25.30 -38.99 -33.04
N LEU A 45 23.97 -39.14 -33.17
CA LEU A 45 23.08 -40.32 -33.02
C LEU A 45 22.56 -40.83 -31.67
N ALA A 46 21.25 -41.09 -31.73
CA ALA A 46 20.34 -41.66 -30.73
C ALA A 46 20.07 -43.18 -31.01
N PRO A 47 18.94 -43.77 -30.55
CA PRO A 47 18.79 -44.87 -29.59
C PRO A 47 18.52 -46.24 -30.28
N PRO A 48 18.12 -47.38 -29.64
CA PRO A 48 16.72 -47.60 -29.16
C PRO A 48 16.46 -48.65 -28.02
N ALA A 49 15.32 -48.45 -27.33
CA ALA A 49 14.20 -49.36 -26.96
C ALA A 49 14.30 -50.77 -26.29
N THR A 50 13.22 -51.05 -25.51
CA THR A 50 12.50 -52.33 -25.18
C THR A 50 12.71 -53.08 -23.82
N THR A 51 11.78 -52.82 -22.87
CA THR A 51 10.83 -53.69 -22.07
C THR A 51 11.14 -55.17 -21.71
N PRO A 52 10.35 -55.86 -20.84
CA PRO A 52 9.73 -55.55 -19.52
C PRO A 52 9.85 -56.73 -18.49
N GLU A 53 9.40 -56.62 -17.22
CA GLU A 53 8.72 -57.71 -16.47
C GLU A 53 8.23 -57.35 -15.05
N THR A 54 7.17 -58.04 -14.63
CA THR A 54 6.27 -57.87 -13.47
C THR A 54 6.57 -58.79 -12.28
N SER A 55 6.26 -58.39 -11.03
CA SER A 55 5.51 -59.20 -10.01
C SER A 55 5.59 -58.65 -8.56
N ALA A 56 4.52 -58.84 -7.78
CA ALA A 56 4.39 -58.71 -6.31
C ALA A 56 3.81 -60.07 -5.78
N PRO A 57 3.40 -60.32 -4.49
CA PRO A 57 3.52 -59.65 -3.17
C PRO A 57 3.82 -60.65 -1.97
N THR A 58 3.46 -60.30 -0.69
CA THR A 58 3.35 -61.07 0.62
C THR A 58 4.45 -60.78 1.68
N SER A 59 4.29 -60.71 3.03
CA SER A 59 3.22 -60.93 4.05
C SER A 59 3.68 -60.46 5.49
N TYR A 60 2.71 -60.16 6.39
CA TYR A 60 2.73 -59.84 7.87
C TYR A 60 3.27 -60.98 8.80
N PRO A 61 3.42 -60.90 10.18
CA PRO A 61 2.55 -60.36 11.29
C PRO A 61 3.30 -59.84 12.58
N ALA A 62 2.79 -59.73 13.83
CA ALA A 62 1.69 -59.01 14.52
C ALA A 62 1.93 -58.96 16.08
N LEU A 63 1.54 -57.87 16.78
CA LEU A 63 0.89 -57.66 18.13
C LEU A 63 1.22 -58.46 19.44
N PRO A 64 1.00 -57.92 20.69
CA PRO A 64 -0.33 -57.69 21.37
C PRO A 64 -0.49 -56.39 22.26
N THR A 65 -1.61 -55.64 22.26
CA THR A 65 -2.85 -55.61 23.15
C THR A 65 -2.63 -55.67 24.68
N ALA A 66 -3.35 -54.99 25.61
CA ALA A 66 -4.49 -54.04 25.69
C ALA A 66 -4.69 -53.60 27.18
N PHE A 67 -5.45 -52.53 27.49
CA PHE A 67 -6.59 -52.43 28.46
C PHE A 67 -7.02 -50.96 28.74
N ALA A 68 -8.33 -50.73 28.87
CA ALA A 68 -9.05 -49.44 29.00
C ALA A 68 -9.71 -49.27 30.42
N PRO A 69 -10.75 -48.43 30.64
CA PRO A 69 -10.80 -47.00 31.04
C PRO A 69 -11.44 -46.79 32.45
N PRO A 70 -11.88 -45.58 32.90
CA PRO A 70 -13.26 -45.15 32.62
C PRO A 70 -13.51 -43.62 32.51
N ALA A 71 -14.74 -43.28 32.15
CA ALA A 71 -15.28 -41.96 31.78
C ALA A 71 -15.86 -41.14 32.95
N THR A 72 -15.88 -39.81 32.80
CA THR A 72 -16.87 -38.86 33.37
C THR A 72 -16.97 -37.58 32.52
N THR A 73 -18.20 -37.16 32.18
CA THR A 73 -18.63 -35.85 31.61
C THR A 73 -19.30 -34.99 32.71
N PRO A 74 -19.78 -33.75 32.45
CA PRO A 74 -19.14 -32.56 31.89
C PRO A 74 -19.35 -31.30 32.79
N GLU A 75 -18.51 -30.27 32.69
CA GLU A 75 -18.84 -28.93 33.22
C GLU A 75 -18.35 -27.83 32.28
N ALA A 76 -19.21 -26.83 32.05
CA ALA A 76 -19.06 -25.76 31.07
C ALA A 76 -18.42 -24.51 31.70
N SER A 77 -17.56 -23.78 30.96
CA SER A 77 -17.58 -22.31 30.87
C SER A 77 -16.40 -21.70 30.06
N ALA A 78 -16.78 -20.82 29.13
CA ALA A 78 -16.09 -19.67 28.53
C ALA A 78 -14.83 -19.86 27.65
N PRO A 79 -14.75 -19.16 26.49
CA PRO A 79 -13.71 -19.35 25.49
C PRO A 79 -12.43 -18.64 25.91
N SER A 80 -11.34 -19.38 26.01
CA SER A 80 -10.00 -18.82 26.05
C SER A 80 -9.56 -18.46 24.63
N SER A 81 -9.00 -17.27 24.51
CA SER A 81 -8.43 -16.68 23.30
C SER A 81 -7.35 -17.58 22.70
N PHE A 82 -7.73 -18.35 21.69
CA PHE A 82 -6.79 -19.00 20.79
C PHE A 82 -6.02 -17.93 20.02
N SER A 83 -4.75 -17.76 20.35
CA SER A 83 -3.78 -17.21 19.39
C SER A 83 -3.69 -18.21 18.25
N PHE A 84 -4.25 -17.85 17.08
CA PHE A 84 -4.01 -18.57 15.85
C PHE A 84 -2.52 -18.45 15.52
N PHE A 85 -1.73 -19.44 15.89
CA PHE A 85 -0.68 -19.89 14.98
C PHE A 85 -1.42 -20.46 13.77
N VAL A 86 -1.44 -19.72 12.66
CA VAL A 86 -1.86 -20.28 11.38
C VAL A 86 -0.91 -21.42 11.09
N SER A 87 -1.42 -22.65 11.25
CA SER A 87 -0.79 -23.85 10.72
C SER A 87 -0.53 -23.60 9.24
N THR A 88 0.69 -23.90 8.77
CA THR A 88 1.07 -23.89 7.37
C THR A 88 0.45 -25.07 6.63
N ASP A 89 -0.87 -25.23 6.75
CA ASP A 89 -1.63 -26.26 6.06
C ASP A 89 -2.02 -25.73 4.68
N SER A 90 -1.80 -26.54 3.65
CA SER A 90 -2.28 -26.27 2.30
C SER A 90 -3.80 -26.08 2.31
N ILE A 91 -4.29 -24.98 1.73
CA ILE A 91 -5.71 -24.71 1.58
C ILE A 91 -6.17 -25.34 0.26
N HIS A 92 -7.20 -26.17 0.31
CA HIS A 92 -7.75 -26.79 -0.89
C HIS A 92 -8.84 -25.90 -1.50
N VAL A 93 -8.56 -25.33 -2.68
CA VAL A 93 -9.52 -24.52 -3.44
C VAL A 93 -10.09 -25.31 -4.61
N SER A 94 -11.42 -25.37 -4.69
CA SER A 94 -12.16 -25.97 -5.81
C SER A 94 -13.45 -25.20 -6.07
N HIS A 95 -14.34 -25.70 -6.91
CA HIS A 95 -15.66 -25.11 -7.12
C HIS A 95 -16.72 -26.16 -7.46
N ASP A 96 -17.97 -25.73 -7.49
CA ASP A 96 -19.05 -26.39 -8.20
C ASP A 96 -19.97 -25.33 -8.84
N GLY A 97 -21.09 -25.77 -9.41
CA GLY A 97 -22.06 -24.86 -10.06
C GLY A 97 -22.65 -23.79 -9.16
N ARG A 98 -22.41 -23.83 -7.84
CA ARG A 98 -22.92 -22.81 -6.90
C ARG A 98 -21.85 -21.82 -6.48
N ALA A 99 -20.68 -22.28 -6.05
CA ALA A 99 -19.67 -21.41 -5.45
C ALA A 99 -18.25 -21.98 -5.53
N ILE A 100 -17.27 -21.08 -5.33
CA ILE A 100 -15.92 -21.47 -4.90
C ILE A 100 -16.01 -22.17 -3.54
N LYS A 101 -15.24 -23.25 -3.40
CA LYS A 101 -15.07 -24.02 -2.17
C LYS A 101 -13.67 -23.81 -1.63
N ILE A 102 -13.58 -23.46 -0.35
CA ILE A 102 -12.33 -23.39 0.40
C ILE A 102 -12.43 -24.45 1.49
N ASP A 103 -11.51 -25.42 1.47
CA ASP A 103 -11.51 -26.60 2.35
C ASP A 103 -12.86 -27.33 2.36
N GLY A 104 -13.39 -27.52 1.15
CA GLY A 104 -14.67 -28.21 0.92
C GLY A 104 -15.92 -27.41 1.25
N LYS A 105 -15.80 -26.20 1.84
CA LYS A 105 -16.94 -25.34 2.18
C LYS A 105 -17.17 -24.30 1.09
N ARG A 106 -18.38 -24.27 0.55
CA ARG A 106 -18.83 -23.19 -0.35
C ARG A 106 -18.76 -21.85 0.39
N ARG A 107 -18.25 -20.82 -0.27
CA ARG A 107 -18.12 -19.46 0.29
C ARG A 107 -18.82 -18.46 -0.61
N ILE A 108 -19.36 -17.40 -0.02
CA ILE A 108 -19.48 -16.14 -0.75
C ILE A 108 -18.17 -15.37 -0.59
N LEU A 109 -17.68 -14.76 -1.66
CA LEU A 109 -16.42 -14.02 -1.69
C LEU A 109 -16.67 -12.61 -2.18
N ILE A 110 -16.27 -11.63 -1.37
CA ILE A 110 -16.33 -10.21 -1.68
C ILE A 110 -14.89 -9.74 -1.83
N SER A 111 -14.56 -9.21 -2.99
CA SER A 111 -13.20 -8.82 -3.35
C SER A 111 -13.14 -7.36 -3.80
N GLY A 112 -11.94 -6.80 -3.81
CA GLY A 112 -11.71 -5.45 -4.30
C GLY A 112 -10.34 -5.33 -4.96
N SER A 113 -10.30 -4.62 -6.08
CA SER A 113 -9.07 -4.41 -6.85
C SER A 113 -8.20 -3.34 -6.20
N ILE A 114 -6.93 -3.69 -5.98
CA ILE A 114 -5.85 -2.77 -5.57
C ILE A 114 -4.64 -3.10 -6.44
N HIS A 115 -4.25 -2.18 -7.33
CA HIS A 115 -3.09 -2.36 -8.20
C HIS A 115 -1.82 -1.89 -7.50
N TYR A 116 -0.91 -2.83 -7.22
CA TYR A 116 0.31 -2.55 -6.46
C TYR A 116 1.16 -1.42 -7.05
N PRO A 117 1.31 -1.24 -8.38
CA PRO A 117 2.12 -0.13 -8.91
C PRO A 117 1.43 1.23 -8.82
N ARG A 118 0.10 1.28 -8.57
CA ARG A 118 -0.66 2.54 -8.46
C ARG A 118 -0.66 3.15 -7.05
N SER A 119 0.09 2.54 -6.12
CA SER A 119 0.32 3.02 -4.76
C SER A 119 1.74 2.64 -4.33
N THR A 120 2.26 3.21 -3.25
CA THR A 120 3.62 2.87 -2.79
C THR A 120 3.63 1.69 -1.81
N PRO A 121 4.77 0.99 -1.64
CA PRO A 121 4.88 -0.11 -0.69
C PRO A 121 4.56 0.25 0.76
N GLU A 122 4.69 1.52 1.13
CA GLU A 122 4.33 2.06 2.44
C GLU A 122 2.82 2.24 2.61
N MET A 123 2.08 2.45 1.51
CA MET A 123 0.62 2.57 1.52
C MET A 123 -0.08 1.21 1.57
N TRP A 124 0.51 0.15 0.98
CA TRP A 124 -0.16 -1.14 0.84
C TRP A 124 -0.72 -1.71 2.14
N PRO A 125 0.00 -1.73 3.29
CA PRO A 125 -0.55 -2.28 4.53
C PRO A 125 -1.80 -1.53 5.00
N ASP A 126 -1.81 -0.20 4.90
CA ASP A 126 -2.95 0.63 5.29
C ASP A 126 -4.15 0.44 4.35
N LEU A 127 -3.91 0.42 3.03
CA LEU A 127 -4.94 0.16 2.02
C LEU A 127 -5.59 -1.22 2.21
N ILE A 128 -4.77 -2.26 2.41
CA ILE A 128 -5.23 -3.64 2.60
C ILE A 128 -5.98 -3.78 3.94
N ASN A 129 -5.54 -3.11 4.99
CA ASN A 129 -6.26 -3.09 6.27
C ASN A 129 -7.61 -2.38 6.16
N LYS A 130 -7.68 -1.23 5.47
CA LYS A 130 -8.95 -0.53 5.21
C LYS A 130 -9.89 -1.37 4.34
N ALA A 131 -9.38 -2.15 3.39
CA ALA A 131 -10.13 -3.14 2.63
C ALA A 131 -10.70 -4.26 3.52
N LYS A 132 -9.88 -4.83 4.40
CA LYS A 132 -10.31 -5.83 5.39
C LYS A 132 -11.39 -5.27 6.33
N GLU A 133 -11.17 -4.07 6.87
CA GLU A 133 -12.14 -3.37 7.71
C GLU A 133 -13.44 -3.06 6.97
N GLY A 134 -13.36 -2.87 5.65
CA GLY A 134 -14.48 -2.68 4.76
C GLY A 134 -15.25 -3.99 4.46
N GLY A 135 -14.80 -5.14 4.96
CA GLY A 135 -15.48 -6.42 4.83
C GLY A 135 -15.09 -7.23 3.59
N LEU A 136 -13.98 -6.91 2.92
CA LEU A 136 -13.46 -7.73 1.83
C LEU A 136 -12.84 -9.03 2.37
N ASP A 137 -13.00 -10.13 1.63
CA ASP A 137 -12.33 -11.41 1.85
C ASP A 137 -11.05 -11.54 1.04
N ALA A 138 -10.96 -10.86 -0.11
CA ALA A 138 -9.88 -11.01 -1.06
C ALA A 138 -9.48 -9.69 -1.72
N ILE A 139 -8.19 -9.54 -2.05
CA ILE A 139 -7.68 -8.46 -2.90
C ILE A 139 -7.38 -8.98 -4.30
N GLU A 140 -7.96 -8.33 -5.29
CA GLU A 140 -7.69 -8.61 -6.70
C GLU A 140 -6.60 -7.67 -7.24
N THR A 141 -5.70 -8.19 -8.09
CA THR A 141 -4.71 -7.34 -8.75
C THR A 141 -4.27 -7.92 -10.08
N TYR A 142 -4.03 -7.05 -11.07
CA TYR A 142 -3.39 -7.39 -12.33
C TYR A 142 -1.87 -7.54 -12.20
N VAL A 143 -1.24 -8.24 -13.14
CA VAL A 143 0.23 -8.21 -13.33
C VAL A 143 0.61 -7.38 -14.56
N PHE A 144 1.46 -6.37 -14.38
CA PHE A 144 1.75 -5.37 -15.42
C PHE A 144 3.05 -5.69 -16.16
N TRP A 145 2.96 -6.44 -17.27
CA TRP A 145 4.13 -6.96 -17.98
C TRP A 145 5.11 -5.87 -18.42
N ASN A 146 4.64 -4.78 -19.02
CA ASN A 146 5.47 -3.66 -19.44
C ASN A 146 6.26 -3.01 -18.29
N ALA A 147 5.69 -2.95 -17.10
CA ALA A 147 6.36 -2.40 -15.91
C ALA A 147 7.45 -3.34 -15.40
N HIS A 148 7.21 -4.65 -15.51
CA HIS A 148 8.11 -5.70 -15.05
C HIS A 148 9.18 -6.10 -16.06
N GLU A 149 8.98 -5.90 -17.35
CA GLU A 149 9.96 -6.20 -18.41
C GLU A 149 10.11 -4.98 -19.35
N PRO A 150 10.62 -3.83 -18.85
CA PRO A 150 10.73 -2.60 -19.64
C PRO A 150 11.63 -2.75 -20.87
N SER A 151 12.57 -3.71 -20.84
CA SER A 151 13.28 -4.19 -22.02
C SER A 151 13.34 -5.71 -22.00
N ARG A 152 13.39 -6.33 -23.18
CA ARG A 152 13.31 -7.79 -23.34
C ARG A 152 14.34 -8.51 -22.46
N ARG A 153 13.84 -9.37 -21.58
CA ARG A 153 14.55 -10.17 -20.55
C ARG A 153 15.24 -9.38 -19.45
N SER A 154 14.97 -8.08 -19.33
CA SER A 154 15.40 -7.26 -18.19
C SER A 154 14.22 -7.04 -17.27
N TYR A 155 14.20 -7.75 -16.14
CA TYR A 155 13.08 -7.71 -15.21
C TYR A 155 13.26 -6.74 -14.05
N ASP A 156 12.17 -6.06 -13.65
CA ASP A 156 12.12 -5.16 -12.48
C ASP A 156 10.92 -5.49 -11.58
N PHE A 157 11.22 -5.95 -10.37
CA PHE A 157 10.28 -6.23 -9.29
C PHE A 157 10.62 -5.43 -8.02
N SER A 158 11.21 -4.26 -8.18
CA SER A 158 11.61 -3.39 -7.07
C SER A 158 10.55 -2.32 -6.74
N GLY A 159 10.64 -1.73 -5.54
CA GLY A 159 9.77 -0.61 -5.16
C GLY A 159 8.28 -0.97 -5.23
N ASN A 160 7.48 -0.10 -5.86
CA ASN A 160 6.05 -0.31 -6.07
C ASN A 160 5.74 -1.42 -7.10
N LYS A 161 6.75 -2.06 -7.70
CA LYS A 161 6.62 -3.22 -8.58
C LYS A 161 6.93 -4.54 -7.87
N ASP A 162 7.15 -4.53 -6.56
CA ASP A 162 7.39 -5.77 -5.81
C ASP A 162 6.08 -6.55 -5.57
N LEU A 163 5.69 -7.33 -6.59
CA LEU A 163 4.49 -8.18 -6.57
C LEU A 163 4.50 -9.17 -5.39
N ILE A 164 5.67 -9.76 -5.09
CA ILE A 164 5.78 -10.76 -4.02
C ILE A 164 5.56 -10.12 -2.66
N ARG A 165 6.14 -8.94 -2.41
CA ARG A 165 5.89 -8.19 -1.18
C ARG A 165 4.42 -7.83 -1.05
N PHE A 166 3.78 -7.34 -2.11
CA PHE A 166 2.35 -7.01 -2.09
C PHE A 166 1.47 -8.21 -1.73
N LEU A 167 1.70 -9.37 -2.37
CA LEU A 167 0.98 -10.61 -2.08
C LEU A 167 1.21 -11.09 -0.64
N LYS A 168 2.43 -10.98 -0.12
CA LYS A 168 2.73 -11.27 1.29
C LYS A 168 2.02 -10.31 2.23
N THR A 169 1.91 -9.03 1.91
CA THR A 169 1.13 -8.07 2.71
C THR A 169 -0.35 -8.43 2.76
N ILE A 170 -0.92 -8.94 1.66
CA ILE A 170 -2.30 -9.48 1.64
C ILE A 170 -2.42 -10.69 2.58
N GLN A 171 -1.46 -11.62 2.52
CA GLN A 171 -1.41 -12.81 3.38
C GLN A 171 -1.29 -12.44 4.87
N GLU A 172 -0.42 -11.48 5.21
CA GLU A 172 -0.20 -10.97 6.57
C GLU A 172 -1.47 -10.32 7.14
N ALA A 173 -2.25 -9.63 6.29
CA ALA A 173 -3.55 -9.12 6.66
C ALA A 173 -4.61 -10.22 6.84
N GLY A 174 -4.33 -11.47 6.44
CA GLY A 174 -5.26 -12.59 6.53
C GLY A 174 -6.39 -12.53 5.49
N LEU A 175 -6.14 -11.88 4.36
CA LEU A 175 -7.04 -11.87 3.20
C LEU A 175 -6.56 -12.88 2.15
N TYR A 176 -7.47 -13.32 1.29
CA TYR A 176 -7.13 -14.04 0.07
C TYR A 176 -6.70 -13.09 -1.04
N SER A 177 -6.21 -13.65 -2.15
CA SER A 177 -5.85 -12.89 -3.35
C SER A 177 -6.43 -13.53 -4.61
N VAL A 178 -6.82 -12.68 -5.56
CA VAL A 178 -7.13 -13.04 -6.94
C VAL A 178 -6.05 -12.42 -7.83
N LEU A 179 -5.22 -13.28 -8.42
CA LEU A 179 -4.07 -12.84 -9.21
C LEU A 179 -4.39 -12.88 -10.71
N ARG A 180 -4.66 -11.73 -11.30
CA ARG A 180 -4.99 -11.61 -12.72
C ARG A 180 -3.71 -11.41 -13.53
N ILE A 181 -3.11 -12.51 -13.97
CA ILE A 181 -1.77 -12.48 -14.58
C ILE A 181 -1.80 -11.81 -15.96
N GLY A 182 -2.90 -11.90 -16.70
CA GLY A 182 -3.02 -11.35 -18.06
C GLY A 182 -2.31 -12.25 -19.09
N PRO A 183 -1.21 -11.81 -19.74
CA PRO A 183 -0.45 -10.59 -19.47
C PRO A 183 -0.91 -9.35 -20.24
N TYR A 184 -1.87 -9.49 -21.16
CA TYR A 184 -2.72 -8.37 -21.52
C TYR A 184 -3.74 -8.15 -20.39
N VAL A 185 -3.85 -6.91 -19.90
CA VAL A 185 -4.66 -6.56 -18.72
C VAL A 185 -5.65 -5.43 -18.98
N CYS A 186 -5.59 -4.75 -20.13
CA CYS A 186 -6.33 -3.50 -20.38
C CYS A 186 -6.02 -2.45 -19.30
N ALA A 187 -6.80 -2.45 -18.21
CA ALA A 187 -6.62 -1.73 -16.95
C ALA A 187 -6.47 -0.20 -17.05
N GLU A 188 -6.89 0.41 -18.16
CA GLU A 188 -6.53 1.78 -18.54
C GLU A 188 -5.02 2.02 -18.40
N TRP A 189 -4.24 0.96 -18.67
CA TRP A 189 -2.81 0.90 -18.49
C TRP A 189 -2.12 0.88 -19.86
N ASN A 190 -0.99 1.58 -19.96
CA ASN A 190 -0.25 1.84 -21.16
C ASN A 190 -0.05 0.55 -21.97
N TYR A 191 -0.52 0.58 -23.22
CA TYR A 191 -0.45 -0.55 -24.15
C TYR A 191 -1.08 -1.87 -23.64
N GLY A 192 -2.09 -1.75 -22.77
CA GLY A 192 -2.80 -2.89 -22.18
C GLY A 192 -1.91 -3.75 -21.28
N GLY A 193 -0.79 -3.20 -20.79
CA GLY A 193 0.23 -3.91 -20.03
C GLY A 193 1.27 -4.64 -20.86
N ILE A 194 1.17 -4.68 -22.19
CA ILE A 194 2.17 -5.34 -23.04
C ILE A 194 3.39 -4.42 -23.22
N PRO A 195 4.63 -4.92 -23.10
CA PRO A 195 5.81 -4.12 -23.42
C PRO A 195 5.86 -3.77 -24.92
N VAL A 196 6.15 -2.52 -25.26
CA VAL A 196 6.18 -2.06 -26.66
C VAL A 196 7.27 -2.75 -27.48
N TRP A 197 8.34 -3.25 -26.86
CA TRP A 197 9.34 -4.04 -27.59
C TRP A 197 8.78 -5.33 -28.18
N VAL A 198 7.64 -5.83 -27.68
CA VAL A 198 6.94 -6.98 -28.27
C VAL A 198 6.42 -6.64 -29.66
N HIS A 199 5.87 -5.42 -29.85
CA HIS A 199 5.40 -4.92 -31.15
C HIS A 199 6.51 -4.89 -32.20
N ASN A 200 7.73 -4.56 -31.77
CA ASN A 200 8.90 -4.43 -32.64
C ASN A 200 9.57 -5.77 -32.98
N LEU A 201 8.99 -6.91 -32.58
CA LEU A 201 9.53 -8.23 -32.94
C LEU A 201 9.14 -8.61 -34.38
N PRO A 202 10.10 -9.11 -35.19
CA PRO A 202 9.81 -9.53 -36.55
C PRO A 202 8.70 -10.61 -36.61
N GLY A 203 7.65 -10.34 -37.38
CA GLY A 203 6.56 -11.28 -37.62
C GLY A 203 5.59 -11.48 -36.45
N VAL A 204 5.62 -10.60 -35.44
CA VAL A 204 4.68 -10.65 -34.32
C VAL A 204 3.28 -10.20 -34.75
N GLU A 205 2.28 -10.87 -34.21
CA GLU A 205 0.90 -10.39 -34.20
C GLU A 205 0.37 -10.60 -32.78
N ILE A 206 -0.06 -9.53 -32.13
CA ILE A 206 -0.40 -9.53 -30.72
C ILE A 206 -1.81 -10.11 -30.51
N ARG A 207 -1.99 -10.90 -29.43
CA ARG A 207 -3.26 -11.50 -29.01
C ARG A 207 -3.97 -12.34 -30.09
N THR A 208 -3.19 -13.07 -30.86
CA THR A 208 -3.69 -14.06 -31.84
C THR A 208 -2.79 -15.29 -31.86
N ALA A 209 -3.14 -16.29 -32.66
CA ALA A 209 -2.38 -17.53 -32.81
C ALA A 209 -1.08 -17.28 -33.62
N ASN A 210 -0.15 -16.57 -33.00
CA ASN A 210 1.14 -16.19 -33.54
C ASN A 210 2.25 -16.71 -32.62
N SER A 211 3.12 -17.57 -33.17
CA SER A 211 4.15 -18.24 -32.37
C SER A 211 5.13 -17.28 -31.68
N VAL A 212 5.41 -16.11 -32.26
CA VAL A 212 6.30 -15.10 -31.66
C VAL A 212 5.66 -14.54 -30.40
N TYR A 213 4.42 -14.06 -30.51
CA TYR A 213 3.67 -13.51 -29.36
C TYR A 213 3.41 -14.57 -28.28
N MET A 214 2.92 -15.75 -28.67
CA MET A 214 2.59 -16.84 -27.75
C MET A 214 3.82 -17.29 -26.95
N ASN A 215 4.99 -17.37 -27.57
CA ASN A 215 6.23 -17.70 -26.86
C ASN A 215 6.61 -16.63 -25.83
N GLU A 216 6.48 -15.35 -26.17
CA GLU A 216 6.78 -14.24 -25.24
C GLU A 216 5.78 -14.19 -24.08
N MET A 217 4.49 -14.34 -24.37
CA MET A 217 3.44 -14.46 -23.35
C MET A 217 3.71 -15.64 -22.41
N GLN A 218 4.00 -16.83 -22.96
CA GLN A 218 4.29 -18.01 -22.14
C GLN A 218 5.52 -17.80 -21.25
N ASN A 219 6.58 -17.18 -21.76
CA ASN A 219 7.79 -16.90 -20.97
C ASN A 219 7.47 -16.01 -19.78
N PHE A 220 6.75 -14.91 -19.99
CA PHE A 220 6.39 -13.99 -18.91
C PHE A 220 5.41 -14.62 -17.91
N THR A 221 4.34 -15.28 -18.39
CA THR A 221 3.38 -15.96 -17.50
C THR A 221 4.05 -17.05 -16.66
N THR A 222 4.94 -17.85 -17.27
CA THR A 222 5.70 -18.89 -16.55
C THR A 222 6.60 -18.27 -15.48
N LEU A 223 7.31 -17.19 -15.80
CA LEU A 223 8.14 -16.47 -14.83
C LEU A 223 7.34 -16.03 -13.60
N ILE A 224 6.18 -15.40 -13.82
CA ILE A 224 5.32 -14.93 -12.72
C ILE A 224 4.84 -16.11 -11.87
N VAL A 225 4.36 -17.19 -12.51
CA VAL A 225 3.91 -18.39 -11.79
C VAL A 225 5.05 -19.02 -11.00
N ASP A 226 6.25 -19.14 -11.57
CA ASP A 226 7.41 -19.73 -10.89
C ASP A 226 7.85 -18.89 -9.69
N MET A 227 7.85 -17.55 -9.82
CA MET A 227 8.14 -16.64 -8.70
C MET A 227 7.13 -16.82 -7.56
N VAL A 228 5.84 -16.86 -7.89
CA VAL A 228 4.75 -17.04 -6.92
C VAL A 228 4.83 -18.42 -6.25
N LYS A 229 5.11 -19.49 -7.02
CA LYS A 229 5.27 -20.86 -6.52
C LYS A 229 6.47 -21.00 -5.59
N LYS A 230 7.60 -20.38 -5.95
CA LYS A 230 8.83 -20.39 -5.15
C LYS A 230 8.59 -19.82 -3.75
N GLU A 231 7.76 -18.79 -3.67
CA GLU A 231 7.37 -18.13 -2.42
C GLU A 231 6.13 -18.78 -1.75
N LYS A 232 5.61 -19.88 -2.31
CA LYS A 232 4.46 -20.65 -1.80
C LYS A 232 3.18 -19.82 -1.64
N LEU A 233 2.95 -18.90 -2.58
CA LEU A 233 1.85 -17.94 -2.49
C LEU A 233 0.52 -18.42 -3.09
N PHE A 234 0.49 -19.56 -3.78
CA PHE A 234 -0.77 -20.23 -4.11
C PHE A 234 -1.40 -20.89 -2.87
N ALA A 235 -2.73 -20.85 -2.75
CA ALA A 235 -3.46 -21.43 -1.63
C ALA A 235 -3.16 -22.93 -1.44
N SER A 236 -2.97 -23.66 -2.55
CA SER A 236 -2.51 -25.05 -2.56
C SER A 236 -1.16 -25.28 -1.85
N GLN A 237 -0.37 -24.22 -1.66
CA GLN A 237 0.92 -24.22 -0.97
C GLN A 237 0.88 -23.50 0.40
N GLY A 238 -0.30 -23.05 0.85
CA GLY A 238 -0.51 -22.28 2.08
C GLY A 238 -0.51 -20.76 1.90
N GLY A 239 -0.48 -20.28 0.65
CA GLY A 239 -0.49 -18.85 0.32
C GLY A 239 -1.89 -18.21 0.18
N PRO A 240 -1.99 -16.90 -0.09
CA PRO A 240 -3.27 -16.21 -0.18
C PRO A 240 -4.00 -16.40 -1.52
N ILE A 241 -3.32 -16.78 -2.60
CA ILE A 241 -3.92 -16.76 -3.95
C ILE A 241 -4.89 -17.92 -4.12
N ILE A 242 -6.18 -17.62 -4.26
CA ILE A 242 -7.26 -18.60 -4.41
C ILE A 242 -7.78 -18.73 -5.84
N ILE A 243 -7.52 -17.73 -6.70
CA ILE A 243 -7.97 -17.69 -8.10
C ILE A 243 -6.87 -17.02 -8.92
N ALA A 244 -6.63 -17.52 -10.13
CA ALA A 244 -5.75 -16.88 -11.11
C ALA A 244 -6.51 -16.59 -12.41
N GLN A 245 -6.15 -15.54 -13.15
CA GLN A 245 -6.73 -15.24 -14.47
C GLN A 245 -5.67 -15.25 -15.56
N ILE A 246 -6.03 -15.84 -16.71
CA ILE A 246 -5.27 -15.75 -17.96
C ILE A 246 -6.09 -14.95 -18.99
N GLU A 247 -5.41 -14.11 -19.75
CA GLU A 247 -6.01 -13.08 -20.61
C GLU A 247 -6.92 -12.07 -19.86
N ASN A 248 -7.48 -11.13 -20.60
CA ASN A 248 -8.45 -10.15 -20.15
C ASN A 248 -9.40 -9.76 -21.29
N GLU A 249 -10.70 -10.01 -21.08
CA GLU A 249 -11.79 -9.59 -21.96
C GLU A 249 -11.61 -9.93 -23.45
N TYR A 250 -10.97 -11.07 -23.74
CA TYR A 250 -10.65 -11.43 -25.11
C TYR A 250 -11.91 -11.75 -25.94
N GLY A 251 -12.96 -12.29 -25.32
CA GLY A 251 -14.22 -12.58 -25.99
C GLY A 251 -14.89 -11.36 -26.61
N ASN A 252 -14.63 -10.15 -26.09
CA ASN A 252 -15.11 -8.90 -26.67
C ASN A 252 -14.48 -8.58 -28.04
N VAL A 253 -13.28 -9.09 -28.32
CA VAL A 253 -12.48 -8.75 -29.52
C VAL A 253 -12.14 -9.96 -30.39
N MET A 254 -12.41 -11.18 -29.91
CA MET A 254 -12.01 -12.44 -30.55
C MET A 254 -12.52 -12.55 -32.00
N ALA A 255 -13.71 -12.01 -32.29
CA ALA A 255 -14.33 -12.09 -33.61
C ALA A 255 -13.43 -11.50 -34.72
N ASP A 256 -12.71 -10.42 -34.44
CA ASP A 256 -11.85 -9.74 -35.41
C ASP A 256 -10.57 -10.52 -35.74
N TYR A 257 -10.23 -11.52 -34.93
CA TYR A 257 -9.11 -12.45 -35.17
C TYR A 257 -9.56 -13.77 -35.83
N GLY A 258 -10.87 -13.97 -36.03
CA GLY A 258 -11.42 -15.16 -36.68
C GLY A 258 -10.99 -16.48 -36.02
N ASP A 259 -10.68 -17.49 -36.83
CA ASP A 259 -10.28 -18.81 -36.33
C ASP A 259 -8.94 -18.81 -35.60
N ALA A 260 -8.04 -17.86 -35.92
CA ALA A 260 -6.79 -17.69 -35.21
C ALA A 260 -7.03 -17.23 -33.76
N GLY A 261 -8.04 -16.40 -33.51
CA GLY A 261 -8.44 -16.01 -32.16
C GLY A 261 -8.97 -17.18 -31.33
N LYS A 262 -9.77 -18.06 -31.93
CA LYS A 262 -10.23 -19.30 -31.27
C LYS A 262 -9.07 -20.26 -30.98
N ALA A 263 -8.13 -20.39 -31.90
CA ALA A 263 -6.94 -21.22 -31.66
C ALA A 263 -6.09 -20.66 -30.52
N TYR A 264 -5.93 -19.33 -30.47
CA TYR A 264 -5.23 -18.62 -29.40
C TYR A 264 -5.88 -18.82 -28.05
N ILE A 265 -7.19 -18.65 -27.90
CA ILE A 265 -7.84 -18.76 -26.59
C ILE A 265 -7.79 -20.19 -26.04
N ASN A 266 -7.91 -21.20 -26.91
CA ASN A 266 -7.68 -22.60 -26.56
C ASN A 266 -6.23 -22.85 -26.11
N TRP A 267 -5.26 -22.25 -26.78
CA TRP A 267 -3.87 -22.32 -26.35
C TRP A 267 -3.65 -21.63 -25.01
N CYS A 268 -4.22 -20.45 -24.75
CA CYS A 268 -4.11 -19.74 -23.47
C CYS A 268 -4.60 -20.61 -22.31
N ALA A 269 -5.76 -21.25 -22.46
CA ALA A 269 -6.31 -22.15 -21.46
C ALA A 269 -5.39 -23.35 -21.22
N ASN A 270 -4.92 -24.02 -22.29
CA ASN A 270 -4.00 -25.16 -22.17
C ASN A 270 -2.65 -24.78 -21.54
N MET A 271 -2.12 -23.61 -21.90
CA MET A 271 -0.87 -23.09 -21.35
C MET A 271 -1.02 -22.82 -19.85
N ALA A 272 -2.09 -22.12 -19.44
CA ALA A 272 -2.38 -21.84 -18.04
C ALA A 272 -2.57 -23.12 -17.19
N GLU A 273 -3.30 -24.11 -17.70
CA GLU A 273 -3.48 -25.41 -17.03
C GLU A 273 -2.17 -26.18 -16.87
N SER A 274 -1.30 -26.14 -17.89
CA SER A 274 0.00 -26.82 -17.88
C SER A 274 0.94 -26.30 -16.78
N LEU A 275 0.70 -25.09 -16.29
CA LEU A 275 1.48 -24.50 -15.21
C LEU A 275 1.12 -25.08 -13.85
N HIS A 276 0.04 -25.86 -13.70
CA HIS A 276 -0.33 -26.59 -12.47
C HIS A 276 -0.27 -25.72 -11.19
N VAL A 277 -0.98 -24.60 -11.18
CA VAL A 277 -1.01 -23.65 -10.04
C VAL A 277 -1.81 -24.15 -8.84
N GLY A 278 -2.65 -25.17 -9.03
CA GLY A 278 -3.41 -25.82 -7.95
C GLY A 278 -4.60 -25.01 -7.42
N VAL A 279 -5.03 -23.98 -8.15
CA VAL A 279 -6.23 -23.18 -7.89
C VAL A 279 -6.99 -22.95 -9.20
N PRO A 280 -8.30 -22.64 -9.15
CA PRO A 280 -9.09 -22.40 -10.37
C PRO A 280 -8.55 -21.24 -11.22
N TRP A 281 -8.62 -21.42 -12.53
CA TRP A 281 -8.39 -20.36 -13.51
C TRP A 281 -9.71 -19.76 -13.99
N ILE A 282 -9.71 -18.44 -14.17
CA ILE A 282 -10.83 -17.68 -14.72
C ILE A 282 -10.45 -16.98 -16.03
N MET A 283 -11.47 -16.61 -16.82
CA MET A 283 -11.36 -15.72 -17.99
C MET A 283 -12.56 -14.78 -18.02
N CYS A 284 -12.34 -13.48 -17.88
CA CYS A 284 -13.42 -12.50 -17.90
C CYS A 284 -13.90 -12.18 -19.32
N GLN A 285 -15.21 -11.93 -19.47
CA GLN A 285 -15.86 -11.63 -20.76
C GLN A 285 -15.48 -12.63 -21.87
N GLN A 286 -15.44 -13.92 -21.54
CA GLN A 286 -15.14 -15.01 -22.47
C GLN A 286 -16.31 -16.01 -22.53
N PRO A 287 -17.36 -15.77 -23.34
CA PRO A 287 -18.55 -16.62 -23.38
C PRO A 287 -18.27 -18.09 -23.68
N ASP A 288 -17.25 -18.37 -24.48
CA ASP A 288 -16.82 -19.72 -24.89
C ASP A 288 -15.51 -20.17 -24.21
N ALA A 289 -15.24 -19.71 -22.98
CA ALA A 289 -14.05 -20.09 -22.21
C ALA A 289 -13.85 -21.62 -22.20
N PRO A 290 -12.68 -22.12 -22.67
CA PRO A 290 -12.41 -23.56 -22.72
C PRO A 290 -12.37 -24.18 -21.32
N GLN A 291 -12.92 -25.39 -21.16
CA GLN A 291 -12.84 -26.09 -19.88
C GLN A 291 -11.39 -26.45 -19.52
N PRO A 292 -10.97 -26.36 -18.24
CA PRO A 292 -11.79 -26.11 -17.04
C PRO A 292 -11.89 -24.64 -16.61
N MET A 293 -11.59 -23.68 -17.51
CA MET A 293 -11.66 -22.25 -17.19
C MET A 293 -13.09 -21.84 -16.81
N ILE A 294 -13.20 -20.96 -15.81
CA ILE A 294 -14.48 -20.36 -15.42
C ILE A 294 -14.62 -19.01 -16.13
N ASN A 295 -15.66 -18.84 -16.95
CA ASN A 295 -15.96 -17.53 -17.51
C ASN A 295 -16.60 -16.61 -16.47
N THR A 296 -16.24 -15.33 -16.48
CA THR A 296 -16.75 -14.34 -15.53
C THR A 296 -17.30 -13.10 -16.24
N CYS A 297 -18.06 -12.29 -15.51
CA CYS A 297 -18.65 -11.05 -16.01
C CYS A 297 -17.91 -9.81 -15.50
N ASN A 298 -17.88 -8.77 -16.32
CA ASN A 298 -17.44 -7.41 -15.99
C ASN A 298 -18.57 -6.43 -16.36
N GLY A 299 -18.72 -5.33 -15.65
CA GLY A 299 -19.80 -4.39 -15.94
C GLY A 299 -20.17 -3.49 -14.76
N TRP A 300 -21.11 -2.57 -14.98
CA TRP A 300 -21.83 -1.93 -13.87
C TRP A 300 -22.85 -2.87 -13.22
N TYR A 301 -23.38 -3.84 -13.99
CA TYR A 301 -24.34 -4.84 -13.52
C TYR A 301 -24.05 -6.21 -14.16
N CYS A 302 -23.99 -7.25 -13.34
CA CYS A 302 -23.81 -8.64 -13.80
C CYS A 302 -24.87 -9.61 -13.23
N HIS A 303 -26.03 -9.09 -12.80
CA HIS A 303 -27.07 -9.91 -12.20
C HIS A 303 -27.76 -10.86 -13.21
N ASP A 304 -27.75 -10.52 -14.50
CA ASP A 304 -28.31 -11.37 -15.56
C ASP A 304 -27.28 -12.30 -16.23
N PHE A 305 -26.00 -12.19 -15.86
CA PHE A 305 -24.95 -13.06 -16.40
C PHE A 305 -25.14 -14.50 -15.93
N GLU A 306 -24.94 -15.46 -16.84
CA GLU A 306 -24.90 -16.89 -16.52
C GLU A 306 -23.58 -17.51 -17.01
N PRO A 307 -22.93 -18.36 -16.19
CA PRO A 307 -21.71 -19.04 -16.59
C PRO A 307 -21.99 -20.02 -17.75
N ASN A 308 -20.99 -20.23 -18.60
CA ASN A 308 -21.11 -21.08 -19.79
C ASN A 308 -21.15 -22.58 -19.48
N ASN A 309 -20.87 -22.96 -18.22
CA ASN A 309 -20.90 -24.33 -17.72
C ASN A 309 -21.74 -24.39 -16.44
N PRO A 310 -22.73 -25.31 -16.32
CA PRO A 310 -23.53 -25.48 -15.11
C PRO A 310 -22.72 -25.92 -13.87
N ASN A 311 -21.47 -26.35 -14.03
CA ASN A 311 -20.55 -26.68 -12.93
C ASN A 311 -19.63 -25.51 -12.52
N SER A 312 -19.74 -24.37 -13.19
CA SER A 312 -19.01 -23.16 -12.86
C SER A 312 -19.88 -22.24 -11.99
N PRO A 313 -19.31 -21.60 -10.95
CA PRO A 313 -20.04 -20.63 -10.16
C PRO A 313 -20.24 -19.31 -10.93
N LYS A 314 -21.29 -18.56 -10.57
CA LYS A 314 -21.54 -17.22 -11.10
C LYS A 314 -20.63 -16.19 -10.42
N MET A 315 -19.70 -15.61 -11.19
CA MET A 315 -18.64 -14.72 -10.69
C MET A 315 -18.60 -13.39 -11.46
N TRP A 316 -18.44 -12.30 -10.71
CA TRP A 316 -18.32 -10.94 -11.22
C TRP A 316 -16.95 -10.37 -10.86
N THR A 317 -16.05 -10.30 -11.85
CA THR A 317 -14.65 -9.90 -11.68
C THR A 317 -14.44 -8.39 -11.71
N GLU A 318 -15.34 -7.61 -12.30
CA GLU A 318 -15.19 -6.15 -12.29
C GLU A 318 -16.53 -5.43 -12.17
N ASN A 319 -16.86 -4.99 -10.95
CA ASN A 319 -17.95 -4.05 -10.71
C ASN A 319 -17.43 -2.62 -10.85
N TRP A 320 -17.75 -1.95 -11.96
CA TRP A 320 -17.15 -0.69 -12.36
C TRP A 320 -17.70 0.53 -11.61
N ASN A 321 -16.81 1.49 -11.32
CA ASN A 321 -17.16 2.90 -11.07
C ASN A 321 -16.59 3.82 -12.17
N TRP A 322 -16.28 3.24 -13.33
CA TRP A 322 -15.55 3.86 -14.43
C TRP A 322 -16.38 4.76 -15.34
N GLY A 323 -15.69 5.65 -16.04
CA GLY A 323 -16.21 6.45 -17.15
C GLY A 323 -15.16 7.34 -17.83
N GLY A 324 -15.48 7.87 -19.02
CA GLY A 324 -14.53 8.66 -19.81
C GLY A 324 -14.33 10.12 -19.35
N LYS A 325 -15.37 10.77 -18.83
CA LYS A 325 -15.29 12.07 -18.11
C LYS A 325 -15.28 11.79 -16.61
N ASP A 326 -14.82 12.72 -15.76
CA ASP A 326 -14.73 12.58 -14.28
C ASP A 326 -16.04 12.01 -13.67
N PRO A 327 -16.16 10.67 -13.56
CA PRO A 327 -17.42 9.99 -13.38
C PRO A 327 -17.60 9.70 -11.90
N ARG A 328 -18.84 9.78 -11.43
CA ARG A 328 -19.20 9.29 -10.10
C ARG A 328 -20.31 8.29 -10.20
N ARG A 329 -20.23 7.25 -9.38
CA ARG A 329 -21.28 6.24 -9.23
C ARG A 329 -21.73 6.22 -7.78
N THR A 330 -23.01 6.44 -7.54
CA THR A 330 -23.53 6.60 -6.17
C THR A 330 -23.33 5.32 -5.34
N ALA A 331 -23.20 5.48 -4.02
CA ALA A 331 -23.05 4.34 -3.12
C ALA A 331 -24.26 3.40 -3.17
N GLU A 332 -25.44 3.98 -3.36
CA GLU A 332 -26.72 3.31 -3.45
C GLU A 332 -26.83 2.42 -4.68
N ASP A 333 -26.41 2.91 -5.85
CA ASP A 333 -26.43 2.13 -7.09
C ASP A 333 -25.39 1.00 -7.06
N VAL A 334 -24.18 1.28 -6.56
CA VAL A 334 -23.17 0.22 -6.36
C VAL A 334 -23.73 -0.86 -5.43
N ALA A 335 -24.32 -0.48 -4.29
CA ALA A 335 -24.93 -1.41 -3.36
C ALA A 335 -26.11 -2.19 -3.99
N TYR A 336 -26.96 -1.53 -4.79
CA TYR A 336 -28.05 -2.15 -5.53
C TYR A 336 -27.52 -3.22 -6.48
N SER A 337 -26.51 -2.89 -7.29
CA SER A 337 -25.92 -3.80 -8.27
C SER A 337 -25.35 -5.06 -7.60
N VAL A 338 -24.65 -4.91 -6.48
CA VAL A 338 -24.07 -6.03 -5.71
C VAL A 338 -25.16 -6.87 -5.05
N ALA A 339 -26.15 -6.24 -4.41
CA ALA A 339 -27.27 -6.96 -3.79
C ALA A 339 -28.08 -7.76 -4.82
N ARG A 340 -28.36 -7.18 -6.00
CA ARG A 340 -29.01 -7.87 -7.12
C ARG A 340 -28.19 -9.06 -7.64
N PHE A 341 -26.87 -8.91 -7.72
CA PHE A 341 -25.98 -10.00 -8.13
C PHE A 341 -26.04 -11.19 -7.16
N PHE A 342 -25.94 -10.96 -5.85
CA PHE A 342 -26.07 -12.03 -4.86
C PHE A 342 -27.49 -12.62 -4.79
N GLN A 343 -28.53 -11.80 -4.96
CA GLN A 343 -29.92 -12.24 -5.05
C GLN A 343 -30.12 -13.24 -6.20
N THR A 344 -29.52 -12.99 -7.36
CA THR A 344 -29.62 -13.82 -8.57
C THR A 344 -28.60 -14.96 -8.63
N GLY A 345 -28.00 -15.29 -7.47
CA GLY A 345 -27.20 -16.48 -7.30
C GLY A 345 -25.70 -16.29 -7.49
N GLY A 346 -25.22 -15.07 -7.65
CA GLY A 346 -23.80 -14.75 -7.61
C GLY A 346 -23.16 -15.11 -6.28
N THR A 347 -21.90 -15.59 -6.32
CA THR A 347 -21.16 -16.00 -5.10
C THR A 347 -19.74 -15.44 -5.03
N PHE A 348 -19.26 -14.77 -6.08
CA PHE A 348 -18.02 -14.00 -6.07
C PHE A 348 -18.26 -12.64 -6.73
N GLN A 349 -17.95 -11.55 -6.04
CA GLN A 349 -18.02 -10.19 -6.59
C GLN A 349 -16.75 -9.42 -6.25
N ASN A 350 -16.18 -8.72 -7.23
CA ASN A 350 -15.02 -7.85 -7.07
C ASN A 350 -15.34 -6.40 -7.45
N TYR A 351 -14.91 -5.44 -6.63
CA TYR A 351 -14.96 -4.01 -6.96
C TYR A 351 -13.77 -3.63 -7.85
N TYR A 352 -14.06 -3.07 -9.02
CA TYR A 352 -13.05 -2.49 -9.90
C TYR A 352 -13.34 -0.99 -10.02
N MET A 353 -12.68 -0.10 -9.28
CA MET A 353 -11.61 -0.33 -8.28
C MET A 353 -12.12 -0.27 -6.85
N TYR A 354 -11.41 -0.93 -5.92
CA TYR A 354 -11.58 -0.69 -4.48
C TYR A 354 -10.63 0.42 -3.98
N HIS A 355 -9.40 0.42 -4.48
CA HIS A 355 -8.50 1.56 -4.48
C HIS A 355 -7.91 1.70 -5.88
N GLY A 356 -8.20 2.79 -6.57
CA GLY A 356 -7.69 3.02 -7.91
C GLY A 356 -6.26 3.56 -7.93
N GLY A 357 -5.99 4.62 -7.15
CA GLY A 357 -4.64 5.15 -6.93
C GLY A 357 -4.16 6.10 -8.05
N THR A 358 -2.85 6.10 -8.31
CA THR A 358 -2.20 7.05 -9.22
C THR A 358 -1.38 6.32 -10.29
N ASN A 359 -1.50 6.73 -11.55
CA ASN A 359 -0.65 6.32 -12.65
C ASN A 359 0.71 7.05 -12.57
N PHE A 360 1.59 6.60 -11.66
CA PHE A 360 2.94 7.14 -11.51
C PHE A 360 3.79 6.94 -12.76
N ASP A 361 4.86 7.73 -12.85
CA ASP A 361 5.80 7.70 -13.96
C ASP A 361 5.11 7.94 -15.34
N ARG A 362 5.64 7.31 -16.40
CA ARG A 362 5.19 7.53 -17.78
C ARG A 362 4.60 6.29 -18.44
N THR A 363 4.83 5.10 -17.90
CA THR A 363 4.40 3.83 -18.53
C THR A 363 3.19 3.20 -17.83
N ALA A 364 2.47 3.98 -17.01
CA ALA A 364 1.29 3.55 -16.28
C ALA A 364 -0.01 3.80 -17.06
N GLY A 365 -0.56 5.01 -17.09
CA GLY A 365 -1.83 5.30 -17.78
C GLY A 365 -1.67 5.48 -19.30
N GLY A 366 -2.66 5.04 -20.09
CA GLY A 366 -2.73 5.38 -21.52
C GLY A 366 -3.90 4.77 -22.31
N PRO A 367 -4.26 5.37 -23.47
CA PRO A 367 -3.89 6.72 -23.90
C PRO A 367 -4.86 7.77 -23.32
N TYR A 368 -4.39 9.00 -23.08
CA TYR A 368 -5.14 10.10 -22.46
C TYR A 368 -5.73 9.85 -21.07
N ILE A 369 -5.46 8.68 -20.47
CA ILE A 369 -5.80 8.40 -19.08
C ILE A 369 -5.05 9.37 -18.19
N ALA A 370 -5.79 10.02 -17.29
CA ALA A 370 -5.23 10.97 -16.33
C ALA A 370 -4.19 10.29 -15.41
N THR A 371 -3.37 11.12 -14.78
CA THR A 371 -2.42 10.62 -13.77
C THR A 371 -3.18 10.13 -12.54
N SER A 372 -4.29 10.78 -12.18
CA SER A 372 -5.23 10.20 -11.21
C SER A 372 -5.93 8.99 -11.81
N TYR A 373 -6.02 7.92 -11.03
CA TYR A 373 -6.87 6.77 -11.30
C TYR A 373 -7.84 6.56 -10.14
N ASP A 374 -8.39 7.64 -9.58
CA ASP A 374 -9.27 7.61 -8.40
C ASP A 374 -10.46 6.65 -8.54
N TYR A 375 -11.09 6.64 -9.72
CA TYR A 375 -12.19 5.74 -10.09
C TYR A 375 -13.47 5.92 -9.25
N ASP A 376 -13.60 7.01 -8.48
CA ASP A 376 -14.65 7.15 -7.45
C ASP A 376 -14.69 5.89 -6.55
N ALA A 377 -13.50 5.36 -6.22
CA ALA A 377 -13.36 4.11 -5.50
C ALA A 377 -13.72 4.27 -4.01
N PRO A 378 -14.11 3.18 -3.31
CA PRO A 378 -14.31 3.19 -1.86
C PRO A 378 -13.11 3.72 -1.06
N LEU A 379 -11.88 3.53 -1.57
CA LEU A 379 -10.69 4.23 -1.10
C LEU A 379 -10.22 5.18 -2.20
N ASP A 380 -10.18 6.48 -1.92
CA ASP A 380 -9.82 7.52 -2.89
C ASP A 380 -8.36 7.35 -3.41
N GLU A 381 -7.96 8.14 -4.41
CA GLU A 381 -6.59 8.16 -4.96
C GLU A 381 -5.50 8.20 -3.88
N TYR A 382 -5.78 8.84 -2.75
CA TYR A 382 -4.83 9.08 -1.68
C TYR A 382 -4.91 8.05 -0.54
N GLY A 383 -5.84 7.09 -0.62
CA GLY A 383 -6.07 6.05 0.38
C GLY A 383 -7.03 6.43 1.52
N ASN A 384 -7.75 7.56 1.44
CA ASN A 384 -8.79 7.89 2.41
C ASN A 384 -10.06 7.07 2.16
N LYS A 385 -10.85 6.84 3.21
CA LYS A 385 -12.18 6.21 3.10
C LYS A 385 -13.13 7.20 2.41
N ALA A 386 -13.57 6.89 1.19
CA ALA A 386 -14.53 7.68 0.44
C ALA A 386 -15.94 7.44 1.00
N GLN A 387 -16.33 8.27 1.97
CA GLN A 387 -17.63 8.20 2.61
C GLN A 387 -18.69 8.98 1.81
N PRO A 388 -19.91 8.44 1.62
CA PRO A 388 -20.49 7.30 2.34
C PRO A 388 -20.23 5.93 1.68
N LYS A 389 -19.64 5.87 0.48
CA LYS A 389 -19.53 4.64 -0.31
C LYS A 389 -18.85 3.50 0.45
N TRP A 390 -17.68 3.77 1.04
CA TRP A 390 -16.96 2.76 1.84
C TRP A 390 -17.79 2.21 3.00
N GLY A 391 -18.42 3.09 3.77
CA GLY A 391 -19.22 2.69 4.93
C GLY A 391 -20.50 1.94 4.56
N HIS A 392 -21.17 2.39 3.50
CA HIS A 392 -22.42 1.77 3.02
C HIS A 392 -22.17 0.36 2.48
N LEU A 393 -21.10 0.18 1.70
CA LEU A 393 -20.70 -1.13 1.21
C LEU A 393 -20.22 -2.04 2.35
N LYS A 394 -19.53 -1.51 3.36
CA LYS A 394 -19.17 -2.28 4.56
C LYS A 394 -20.39 -2.88 5.26
N GLU A 395 -21.46 -2.11 5.43
CA GLU A 395 -22.71 -2.63 6.02
C GLU A 395 -23.37 -3.67 5.11
N LEU A 396 -23.41 -3.44 3.80
CA LEU A 396 -23.88 -4.45 2.83
C LEU A 396 -23.10 -5.77 2.97
N HIS A 397 -21.77 -5.71 3.02
CA HIS A 397 -20.92 -6.90 3.16
C HIS A 397 -21.22 -7.66 4.44
N ARG A 398 -21.36 -6.96 5.57
CA ARG A 398 -21.70 -7.57 6.87
C ARG A 398 -23.02 -8.34 6.79
N VAL A 399 -24.04 -7.76 6.14
CA VAL A 399 -25.37 -8.40 6.00
C VAL A 399 -25.31 -9.58 5.02
N LEU A 400 -24.61 -9.46 3.88
CA LEU A 400 -24.42 -10.58 2.96
C LEU A 400 -23.69 -11.74 3.63
N LYS A 401 -22.67 -11.46 4.45
CA LYS A 401 -21.93 -12.48 5.20
C LYS A 401 -22.78 -13.22 6.22
N SER A 402 -23.74 -12.57 6.87
CA SER A 402 -24.68 -13.26 7.76
C SER A 402 -25.66 -14.17 6.99
N MET A 403 -25.80 -13.97 5.68
CA MET A 403 -26.63 -14.79 4.77
C MET A 403 -25.86 -15.95 4.11
N GLU A 404 -24.54 -16.11 4.35
CA GLU A 404 -23.66 -17.03 3.61
C GLU A 404 -24.18 -18.48 3.55
N GLU A 405 -24.68 -19.05 4.65
CA GLU A 405 -25.20 -20.43 4.68
C GLU A 405 -26.43 -20.59 3.76
N SER A 406 -27.38 -19.65 3.83
CA SER A 406 -28.57 -19.67 2.98
C SER A 406 -28.21 -19.45 1.52
N LEU A 407 -27.30 -18.51 1.23
CA LEU A 407 -26.87 -18.22 -0.13
C LEU A 407 -26.10 -19.40 -0.74
N THR A 408 -25.25 -20.10 0.01
CA THR A 408 -24.43 -21.17 -0.56
C THR A 408 -25.13 -22.53 -0.62
N ASN A 409 -26.15 -22.76 0.20
CA ASN A 409 -26.80 -24.08 0.34
C ASN A 409 -28.33 -24.08 0.21
N GLY A 410 -28.97 -22.91 0.15
CA GLY A 410 -30.43 -22.79 0.10
C GLY A 410 -31.00 -23.01 -1.30
N ASN A 411 -32.20 -23.59 -1.33
CA ASN A 411 -33.05 -23.61 -2.53
C ASN A 411 -33.65 -22.22 -2.75
N VAL A 412 -33.71 -21.80 -4.01
CA VAL A 412 -34.19 -20.48 -4.40
C VAL A 412 -35.66 -20.54 -4.80
N SER A 413 -36.46 -19.60 -4.33
CA SER A 413 -37.81 -19.36 -4.83
C SER A 413 -38.06 -17.86 -4.95
N GLN A 414 -38.93 -17.46 -5.88
CA GLN A 414 -39.25 -16.07 -6.12
C GLN A 414 -40.76 -15.85 -6.01
N ILE A 415 -41.13 -14.69 -5.48
CA ILE A 415 -42.50 -14.19 -5.43
C ILE A 415 -42.51 -12.85 -6.15
N ASP A 416 -43.41 -12.70 -7.11
CA ASP A 416 -43.65 -11.45 -7.82
C ASP A 416 -44.85 -10.73 -7.20
N PHE A 417 -44.66 -9.48 -6.80
CA PHE A 417 -45.72 -8.62 -6.27
C PHE A 417 -46.29 -7.66 -7.33
N GLY A 418 -45.78 -7.71 -8.57
CA GLY A 418 -46.08 -6.77 -9.64
C GLY A 418 -45.28 -5.47 -9.53
N ASN A 419 -45.39 -4.61 -10.55
CA ASN A 419 -44.72 -3.30 -10.63
C ASN A 419 -43.19 -3.35 -10.39
N SER A 420 -42.54 -4.41 -10.87
CA SER A 420 -41.09 -4.64 -10.71
C SER A 420 -40.63 -4.89 -9.26
N VAL A 421 -41.56 -5.32 -8.39
CA VAL A 421 -41.26 -5.65 -7.00
C VAL A 421 -41.28 -7.17 -6.79
N THR A 422 -40.18 -7.73 -6.28
CA THR A 422 -40.05 -9.17 -6.08
C THR A 422 -39.46 -9.52 -4.72
N ALA A 423 -39.85 -10.66 -4.14
CA ALA A 423 -39.13 -11.32 -3.06
C ALA A 423 -38.36 -12.53 -3.59
N THR A 424 -37.09 -12.66 -3.24
CA THR A 424 -36.29 -13.87 -3.50
C THR A 424 -35.93 -14.51 -2.17
N VAL A 425 -36.30 -15.78 -2.00
CA VAL A 425 -36.10 -16.55 -0.77
C VAL A 425 -35.07 -17.63 -1.03
N TYR A 426 -34.00 -17.60 -0.25
CA TYR A 426 -33.03 -18.69 -0.11
C TYR A 426 -33.35 -19.47 1.15
N ALA A 427 -33.75 -20.74 1.02
CA ALA A 427 -34.15 -21.57 2.15
C ALA A 427 -33.37 -22.88 2.18
N SER A 428 -32.73 -23.16 3.32
CA SER A 428 -32.13 -24.45 3.65
C SER A 428 -32.78 -25.04 4.90
N ASN A 429 -32.41 -26.26 5.28
CA ASN A 429 -32.87 -26.86 6.53
C ASN A 429 -32.36 -26.11 7.79
N LYS A 430 -31.35 -25.24 7.65
CA LYS A 430 -30.73 -24.53 8.78
C LYS A 430 -31.11 -23.05 8.86
N SER A 431 -31.32 -22.40 7.72
CA SER A 431 -31.49 -20.95 7.64
C SER A 431 -32.32 -20.55 6.42
N SER A 432 -32.99 -19.41 6.52
CA SER A 432 -33.72 -18.79 5.42
C SER A 432 -33.37 -17.30 5.37
N SER A 433 -32.97 -16.82 4.20
CA SER A 433 -32.62 -15.42 3.99
C SER A 433 -33.34 -14.89 2.74
N CYS A 434 -33.73 -13.62 2.76
CA CYS A 434 -34.60 -13.04 1.75
C CYS A 434 -34.07 -11.71 1.22
N PHE A 435 -34.33 -11.45 -0.06
CA PHE A 435 -34.17 -10.15 -0.70
C PHE A 435 -35.54 -9.64 -1.10
N LEU A 436 -35.87 -8.39 -0.77
CA LEU A 436 -37.01 -7.67 -1.35
C LEU A 436 -36.46 -6.62 -2.30
N THR A 437 -36.78 -6.73 -3.58
CA THR A 437 -36.25 -5.84 -4.61
C THR A 437 -37.36 -5.01 -5.17
N ASN A 438 -37.11 -3.71 -5.32
CA ASN A 438 -37.88 -2.83 -6.17
C ASN A 438 -36.98 -2.36 -7.32
N ALA A 439 -37.18 -2.94 -8.51
CA ALA A 439 -36.45 -2.55 -9.72
C ALA A 439 -37.13 -1.41 -10.49
N ASN A 440 -38.23 -0.84 -9.96
CA ASN A 440 -38.82 0.37 -10.51
C ASN A 440 -37.85 1.55 -10.34
N THR A 441 -37.67 2.36 -11.37
CA THR A 441 -36.71 3.46 -11.37
C THR A 441 -37.26 4.76 -10.81
N THR A 442 -38.57 4.85 -10.53
CA THR A 442 -39.21 6.10 -10.11
C THR A 442 -40.07 5.96 -8.86
N THR A 443 -40.72 4.82 -8.67
CA THR A 443 -41.81 4.67 -7.68
C THR A 443 -41.40 3.75 -6.53
N ASP A 444 -41.49 4.26 -5.31
CA ASP A 444 -41.31 3.48 -4.07
C ASP A 444 -42.46 2.46 -3.91
N ALA A 445 -42.18 1.35 -3.22
CA ALA A 445 -43.15 0.29 -3.00
C ALA A 445 -43.33 -0.03 -1.52
N THR A 446 -44.58 -0.32 -1.13
CA THR A 446 -44.92 -0.86 0.19
C THR A 446 -45.48 -2.27 0.01
N VAL A 447 -44.77 -3.29 0.49
CA VAL A 447 -45.15 -4.69 0.31
C VAL A 447 -45.39 -5.42 1.62
N SER A 448 -46.44 -6.24 1.65
CA SER A 448 -46.71 -7.17 2.75
C SER A 448 -46.04 -8.52 2.47
N PHE A 449 -45.02 -8.87 3.25
CA PHE A 449 -44.30 -10.13 3.14
C PHE A 449 -44.20 -10.82 4.50
N ARG A 450 -44.65 -12.07 4.58
CA ARG A 450 -44.66 -12.89 5.82
C ARG A 450 -45.29 -12.18 7.03
N GLY A 451 -46.40 -11.48 6.81
CA GLY A 451 -47.16 -10.80 7.88
C GLY A 451 -46.56 -9.49 8.37
N ARG A 452 -45.54 -8.95 7.68
CA ARG A 452 -44.94 -7.64 7.94
C ARG A 452 -44.97 -6.77 6.70
N THR A 453 -45.01 -5.46 6.90
CA THR A 453 -45.01 -4.46 5.83
C THR A 453 -43.62 -3.86 5.69
N TYR A 454 -43.11 -3.78 4.47
CA TYR A 454 -41.79 -3.20 4.15
C TYR A 454 -41.93 -2.07 3.16
N ALA A 455 -41.30 -0.94 3.45
CA ALA A 455 -41.09 0.14 2.50
C ALA A 455 -39.77 -0.09 1.75
N VAL A 456 -39.86 -0.34 0.45
CA VAL A 456 -38.76 -0.66 -0.45
C VAL A 456 -38.65 0.48 -1.49
N PRO A 457 -37.71 1.42 -1.31
CA PRO A 457 -37.51 2.53 -2.24
C PRO A 457 -37.29 2.07 -3.69
N ALA A 458 -37.60 2.94 -4.65
CA ALA A 458 -37.27 2.73 -6.05
C ALA A 458 -35.78 2.39 -6.23
N TRP A 459 -35.48 1.49 -7.15
CA TRP A 459 -34.11 1.04 -7.45
C TRP A 459 -33.33 0.58 -6.20
N SER A 460 -33.96 -0.25 -5.38
CA SER A 460 -33.35 -0.72 -4.13
C SER A 460 -33.58 -2.20 -3.85
N VAL A 461 -32.71 -2.76 -3.01
CA VAL A 461 -32.86 -4.11 -2.46
C VAL A 461 -32.79 -4.05 -0.94
N SER A 462 -33.81 -4.55 -0.26
CA SER A 462 -33.81 -4.82 1.17
C SER A 462 -33.32 -6.24 1.45
N LEU A 463 -32.34 -6.38 2.35
CA LEU A 463 -31.77 -7.65 2.77
C LEU A 463 -32.33 -8.03 4.14
N LEU A 464 -32.92 -9.23 4.21
CA LEU A 464 -33.54 -9.80 5.40
C LEU A 464 -32.85 -11.13 5.72
N PRO A 465 -31.80 -11.17 6.56
CA PRO A 465 -31.05 -12.39 6.83
C PRO A 465 -31.87 -13.54 7.43
N ASP A 466 -32.98 -13.22 8.11
CA ASP A 466 -33.93 -14.14 8.73
C ASP A 466 -35.30 -14.19 8.01
N CYS A 467 -35.42 -13.51 6.86
CA CYS A 467 -36.67 -13.29 6.14
C CYS A 467 -37.79 -12.56 6.92
N GLN A 468 -37.47 -11.84 8.00
CA GLN A 468 -38.44 -11.12 8.84
C GLN A 468 -38.03 -9.68 9.19
N ASN A 469 -36.74 -9.41 9.36
CA ASN A 469 -36.26 -8.09 9.75
C ASN A 469 -35.36 -7.52 8.65
N GLU A 470 -35.65 -6.30 8.20
CA GLU A 470 -34.79 -5.58 7.27
C GLU A 470 -33.55 -5.07 8.03
N GLU A 471 -32.40 -5.66 7.73
CA GLU A 471 -31.12 -5.25 8.32
C GLU A 471 -30.45 -4.14 7.49
N PHE A 472 -30.63 -4.19 6.18
CA PHE A 472 -30.02 -3.26 5.23
C PHE A 472 -30.93 -3.04 4.03
N ASN A 473 -30.97 -1.81 3.50
CA ASN A 473 -31.54 -1.52 2.20
C ASN A 473 -30.54 -0.66 1.41
N THR A 474 -30.35 -0.97 0.14
CA THR A 474 -29.31 -0.36 -0.70
C THR A 474 -29.50 1.15 -0.92
N ALA A 475 -30.72 1.68 -0.78
CA ALA A 475 -31.01 3.11 -0.91
C ALA A 475 -31.07 3.86 0.44
N LYS A 476 -31.08 3.15 1.58
CA LYS A 476 -31.15 3.76 2.92
C LYS A 476 -29.74 3.92 3.50
N VAL A 477 -29.03 4.98 3.09
CA VAL A 477 -27.66 5.28 3.57
C VAL A 477 -27.69 5.75 5.03
N ASN A 478 -27.10 4.95 5.92
CA ASN A 478 -27.08 5.17 7.38
C ASN A 478 -25.67 5.48 7.93
N VAL A 479 -24.75 5.90 7.06
CA VAL A 479 -23.35 6.19 7.42
C VAL A 479 -23.03 7.65 7.17
N GLN A 480 -21.98 8.14 7.83
CA GLN A 480 -21.49 9.50 7.58
C GLN A 480 -21.08 9.70 6.12
N THR A 481 -21.17 10.94 5.64
CA THR A 481 -20.54 11.43 4.41
C THR A 481 -19.42 12.38 4.79
N SER A 482 -18.25 12.28 4.16
CA SER A 482 -17.09 13.13 4.47
C SER A 482 -16.76 14.00 3.26
N VAL A 483 -16.62 15.31 3.48
CA VAL A 483 -16.22 16.25 2.43
C VAL A 483 -14.73 16.52 2.55
N MET A 484 -13.97 16.03 1.56
CA MET A 484 -12.52 16.20 1.53
C MET A 484 -12.16 17.59 0.97
N VAL A 485 -11.36 18.33 1.72
CA VAL A 485 -10.82 19.65 1.36
C VAL A 485 -9.29 19.58 1.23
N LYS A 486 -8.73 20.48 0.44
CA LYS A 486 -7.28 20.64 0.28
C LYS A 486 -6.86 21.88 1.06
N VAL A 487 -5.91 21.72 1.98
CA VAL A 487 -5.44 22.77 2.90
C VAL A 487 -3.98 23.08 2.61
N SER A 488 -3.63 24.36 2.48
CA SER A 488 -2.27 24.80 2.16
C SER A 488 -1.21 24.29 3.13
N ASN A 489 0.01 24.08 2.61
CA ASN A 489 1.18 23.70 3.39
C ASN A 489 1.48 24.73 4.50
N LYS A 490 1.61 24.25 5.75
CA LYS A 490 1.93 25.06 6.94
C LYS A 490 3.36 24.85 7.47
N ALA A 491 4.19 24.07 6.78
CA ALA A 491 5.58 23.83 7.15
C ALA A 491 6.50 25.05 6.86
N GLU A 492 6.03 25.96 6.03
CA GLU A 492 6.67 27.23 5.71
C GLU A 492 5.96 28.33 6.53
N ASP A 493 6.73 29.24 7.14
CA ASP A 493 6.21 30.36 7.93
C ASP A 493 5.42 31.29 6.98
N GLU A 494 4.08 31.11 6.96
CA GLU A 494 3.15 31.64 5.97
C GLU A 494 3.43 31.15 4.52
N PRO A 495 2.43 31.14 3.61
CA PRO A 495 2.60 30.62 2.25
C PRO A 495 3.49 31.56 1.43
N MET A 496 4.80 31.58 1.70
CA MET A 496 5.76 32.15 0.77
C MET A 496 5.65 31.37 -0.54
N SER A 497 5.53 32.09 -1.65
CA SER A 497 5.63 31.50 -2.98
C SER A 497 6.93 30.69 -3.08
N LEU A 498 6.84 29.46 -3.59
CA LEU A 498 8.00 28.62 -3.84
C LEU A 498 9.09 29.39 -4.61
N ASN A 499 10.34 29.26 -4.17
CA ASN A 499 11.47 29.94 -4.80
C ASN A 499 11.96 29.11 -5.98
N TRP A 500 11.63 29.55 -7.19
CA TRP A 500 11.92 28.81 -8.41
C TRP A 500 13.26 29.21 -9.03
N THR A 501 13.95 28.20 -9.52
CA THR A 501 15.02 28.31 -10.51
C THR A 501 14.57 27.64 -11.80
N TRP A 502 15.16 27.99 -12.93
CA TRP A 502 14.76 27.46 -14.21
C TRP A 502 15.96 27.27 -15.15
N ARG A 503 15.77 26.46 -16.17
CA ARG A 503 16.69 26.34 -17.30
C ARG A 503 15.94 25.91 -18.55
N ALA A 504 16.39 26.39 -19.70
CA ALA A 504 15.84 25.96 -20.98
C ALA A 504 16.26 24.52 -21.31
N GLU A 505 15.37 23.77 -21.93
CA GLU A 505 15.70 22.49 -22.56
C GLU A 505 16.62 22.72 -23.77
N ASN A 506 17.67 21.91 -23.90
CA ASN A 506 18.57 22.01 -25.05
C ASN A 506 18.01 21.22 -26.24
N VAL A 507 17.46 21.96 -27.20
CA VAL A 507 16.88 21.43 -28.43
C VAL A 507 17.73 21.71 -29.68
N ASP A 508 18.95 22.22 -29.52
CA ASP A 508 19.83 22.61 -30.65
C ASP A 508 20.10 21.45 -31.59
N HIS A 509 20.19 20.23 -31.06
CA HIS A 509 20.37 19.02 -31.85
C HIS A 509 19.24 18.84 -32.88
N ALA A 510 17.99 19.11 -32.47
CA ALA A 510 16.82 19.01 -33.33
C ALA A 510 16.70 20.22 -34.26
N LEU A 511 16.79 21.43 -33.71
CA LEU A 511 16.58 22.68 -34.44
C LEU A 511 17.67 22.98 -35.48
N LEU A 512 18.92 22.56 -35.22
CA LEU A 512 20.04 22.69 -36.16
C LEU A 512 20.27 21.42 -37.00
N ALA A 513 19.39 20.42 -36.86
CA ALA A 513 19.52 19.10 -37.48
C ALA A 513 20.91 18.46 -37.26
N LYS A 514 21.48 18.59 -36.06
CA LYS A 514 22.75 17.96 -35.64
C LYS A 514 22.49 16.57 -35.05
N VAL A 515 21.80 15.73 -35.82
CA VAL A 515 21.47 14.34 -35.46
C VAL A 515 22.32 13.39 -36.30
N ASN A 516 22.69 12.23 -35.74
CA ASN A 516 23.49 11.24 -36.44
C ASN A 516 22.74 10.68 -37.67
N ALA A 517 23.45 10.51 -38.78
CA ALA A 517 22.86 10.03 -40.04
C ALA A 517 22.40 8.55 -39.99
N SER A 518 22.75 7.81 -38.94
CA SER A 518 22.34 6.42 -38.72
C SER A 518 20.88 6.28 -38.29
N GLU A 519 20.22 7.36 -37.88
CA GLU A 519 18.83 7.41 -37.44
C GLU A 519 17.98 8.15 -38.47
N SER A 520 18.00 7.67 -39.73
CA SER A 520 17.28 8.32 -40.84
C SER A 520 16.56 7.34 -41.74
N ALA A 521 15.41 7.75 -42.26
CA ALA A 521 14.61 6.99 -43.23
C ALA A 521 14.12 7.91 -44.36
N HIS A 522 13.76 7.32 -45.49
CA HIS A 522 13.17 8.02 -46.64
C HIS A 522 11.63 8.00 -46.60
N GLU A 523 11.08 7.80 -45.42
CA GLU A 523 9.65 7.74 -45.14
C GLU A 523 9.41 8.14 -43.68
N LEU A 524 8.14 8.32 -43.32
CA LEU A 524 7.71 8.58 -41.96
C LEU A 524 7.56 7.25 -41.20
N ILE A 525 8.34 7.08 -40.13
CA ILE A 525 8.27 5.94 -39.22
C ILE A 525 7.29 6.22 -38.07
N ASP A 526 6.47 5.23 -37.71
CA ASP A 526 5.60 5.26 -36.54
C ASP A 526 6.38 5.52 -35.25
N GLN A 527 5.81 6.26 -34.31
CA GLN A 527 6.51 6.59 -33.08
C GLN A 527 6.79 5.35 -32.21
N LYS A 528 5.94 4.32 -32.22
CA LYS A 528 6.21 3.06 -31.49
C LYS A 528 7.43 2.35 -32.05
N ASP A 529 7.58 2.33 -33.37
CA ASP A 529 8.70 1.69 -34.06
C ASP A 529 10.02 2.43 -33.78
N ALA A 530 9.99 3.76 -33.88
CA ALA A 530 11.18 4.58 -33.71
C ALA A 530 11.61 4.77 -32.25
N ALA A 531 10.65 5.02 -31.35
CA ALA A 531 10.94 5.35 -29.95
C ALA A 531 10.86 4.14 -29.02
N ASN A 532 10.18 3.05 -29.41
CA ASN A 532 9.97 1.85 -28.59
C ASN A 532 9.47 2.18 -27.16
N ASP A 533 8.65 3.22 -27.04
CA ASP A 533 8.15 3.79 -25.77
C ASP A 533 9.26 4.15 -24.75
N ALA A 534 10.50 4.35 -25.19
CA ALA A 534 11.58 4.83 -24.33
C ALA A 534 11.32 6.28 -23.85
N SER A 535 10.51 7.03 -24.58
CA SER A 535 10.12 8.40 -24.27
C SER A 535 8.77 8.74 -24.93
N ASP A 536 7.98 9.60 -24.28
CA ASP A 536 6.79 10.21 -24.91
C ASP A 536 7.16 11.10 -26.10
N TYR A 537 8.38 11.65 -26.12
CA TYR A 537 8.86 12.63 -27.08
C TYR A 537 9.66 11.98 -28.21
N LEU A 538 9.28 12.26 -29.46
CA LEU A 538 10.03 11.91 -30.67
C LEU A 538 10.14 13.12 -31.61
N TRP A 539 11.37 13.45 -32.01
CA TRP A 539 11.64 14.48 -33.01
C TRP A 539 11.69 13.87 -34.41
N TYR A 540 10.95 14.47 -35.35
CA TYR A 540 10.97 14.21 -36.78
C TYR A 540 11.58 15.43 -37.47
N ILE A 541 12.73 15.26 -38.12
CA ILE A 541 13.50 16.39 -38.67
C ILE A 541 13.78 16.15 -40.14
N THR A 542 13.41 17.09 -41.00
CA THR A 542 13.74 17.04 -42.43
C THR A 542 14.45 18.31 -42.88
N ARG A 543 15.28 18.16 -43.92
CA ARG A 543 15.98 19.26 -44.58
C ARG A 543 15.42 19.40 -45.98
N LEU A 544 14.75 20.51 -46.22
CA LEU A 544 14.09 20.81 -47.48
C LEU A 544 14.95 21.82 -48.27
N GLN A 545 15.32 21.47 -49.49
CA GLN A 545 15.85 22.44 -50.46
C GLN A 545 14.65 22.98 -51.25
N LEU A 546 14.45 24.29 -51.22
CA LEU A 546 13.34 24.94 -51.92
C LEU A 546 13.81 26.25 -52.57
N ASP A 547 13.88 26.26 -53.90
CA ASP A 547 14.30 27.41 -54.68
C ASP A 547 13.08 28.27 -55.08
N GLN A 548 13.29 29.55 -55.46
CA GLN A 548 12.19 30.49 -55.74
C GLN A 548 11.35 30.14 -56.97
N ASP A 549 11.88 29.29 -57.85
CA ASP A 549 11.22 28.77 -59.04
C ASP A 549 10.41 27.49 -58.79
N ASP A 550 10.47 26.92 -57.57
CA ASP A 550 9.65 25.76 -57.22
C ASP A 550 8.15 26.12 -57.32
N PRO A 551 7.31 25.28 -57.95
CA PRO A 551 5.89 25.54 -58.09
C PRO A 551 5.16 25.82 -56.78
N VAL A 552 5.60 25.26 -55.65
CA VAL A 552 4.98 25.49 -54.34
C VAL A 552 5.44 26.81 -53.69
N TRP A 553 6.46 27.49 -54.22
CA TRP A 553 6.95 28.75 -53.66
C TRP A 553 5.90 29.87 -53.79
N SER A 554 5.44 30.45 -52.67
CA SER A 554 4.66 31.70 -52.63
C SER A 554 4.82 32.43 -51.28
N ASP A 555 4.28 33.64 -51.19
CA ASP A 555 4.22 34.40 -49.93
C ASP A 555 3.14 33.89 -48.94
N ASP A 556 2.21 33.04 -49.40
CA ASP A 556 1.15 32.43 -48.60
C ASP A 556 1.29 30.91 -48.61
N MET A 557 2.15 30.42 -47.70
CA MET A 557 2.42 29.00 -47.52
C MET A 557 1.99 28.50 -46.13
N SER A 558 1.48 27.28 -46.09
CA SER A 558 1.16 26.53 -44.87
C SER A 558 1.90 25.20 -44.83
N LEU A 559 2.20 24.73 -43.62
CA LEU A 559 2.55 23.34 -43.34
C LEU A 559 1.29 22.63 -42.85
N ARG A 560 0.86 21.59 -43.56
CA ARG A 560 -0.22 20.70 -43.14
C ARG A 560 0.36 19.37 -42.71
N ILE A 561 0.01 18.94 -41.51
CA ILE A 561 0.41 17.67 -40.91
C ILE A 561 -0.87 16.91 -40.64
N ASN A 562 -1.03 15.77 -41.29
CA ASN A 562 -2.00 14.77 -40.90
C ASN A 562 -1.26 13.73 -40.04
N GLY A 563 -1.75 13.50 -38.83
CA GLY A 563 -1.08 12.62 -37.90
C GLY A 563 -2.04 12.02 -36.90
N SER A 564 -1.65 10.86 -36.38
CA SER A 564 -2.32 10.22 -35.25
C SER A 564 -1.65 10.60 -33.92
N GLY A 565 -0.66 11.50 -33.95
CA GLY A 565 0.08 11.97 -32.78
C GLY A 565 -0.79 12.77 -31.83
N HIS A 566 -0.67 12.48 -30.54
CA HIS A 566 -1.49 13.08 -29.49
C HIS A 566 -1.20 14.58 -29.30
N VAL A 567 0.07 14.98 -29.39
CA VAL A 567 0.50 16.39 -29.40
C VAL A 567 1.59 16.61 -30.44
N ILE A 568 1.56 17.75 -31.10
CA ILE A 568 2.51 18.17 -32.14
C ILE A 568 3.00 19.58 -31.84
N HIS A 569 4.32 19.78 -31.87
CA HIS A 569 4.93 21.10 -31.91
C HIS A 569 5.77 21.24 -33.17
N ALA A 570 5.48 22.26 -33.99
CA ALA A 570 6.18 22.47 -35.25
C ALA A 570 7.19 23.62 -35.15
N PHE A 571 8.38 23.39 -35.69
CA PHE A 571 9.46 24.36 -35.80
C PHE A 571 9.96 24.43 -37.24
N VAL A 572 10.18 25.66 -37.73
CA VAL A 572 10.76 25.92 -39.05
C VAL A 572 11.95 26.85 -38.88
N ASN A 573 13.10 26.44 -39.39
CA ASN A 573 14.37 27.18 -39.31
C ASN A 573 14.71 27.63 -37.87
N GLY A 574 14.43 26.76 -36.88
CA GLY A 574 14.67 27.00 -35.46
C GLY A 574 13.60 27.84 -34.75
N GLN A 575 12.58 28.35 -35.46
CA GLN A 575 11.48 29.11 -34.87
C GLN A 575 10.25 28.22 -34.65
N HIS A 576 9.63 28.31 -33.47
CA HIS A 576 8.32 27.68 -33.19
C HIS A 576 7.21 28.39 -33.97
N ILE A 577 6.39 27.62 -34.69
CA ILE A 577 5.34 28.15 -35.60
C ILE A 577 3.92 27.71 -35.21
N GLY A 578 3.78 26.77 -34.28
CA GLY A 578 2.47 26.34 -33.79
C GLY A 578 2.51 25.02 -33.02
N SER A 579 1.43 24.77 -32.29
CA SER A 579 1.21 23.56 -31.51
C SER A 579 -0.20 23.07 -31.75
N HIS A 580 -0.39 21.75 -31.70
CA HIS A 580 -1.67 21.09 -31.85
C HIS A 580 -1.76 19.90 -30.90
N TRP A 581 -2.96 19.58 -30.43
CA TRP A 581 -3.20 18.37 -29.66
C TRP A 581 -4.54 17.78 -30.09
N ALA A 582 -4.55 16.49 -30.38
CA ALA A 582 -5.75 15.80 -30.80
C ALA A 582 -6.68 15.57 -29.60
N THR A 583 -7.98 15.60 -29.85
CA THR A 583 -8.97 15.10 -28.88
C THR A 583 -8.90 13.58 -28.84
N TYR A 584 -9.04 12.99 -27.66
CA TYR A 584 -9.09 11.54 -27.49
C TYR A 584 -10.13 10.89 -28.44
N GLY A 585 -9.73 9.79 -29.09
CA GLY A 585 -10.56 9.04 -30.04
C GLY A 585 -10.62 9.62 -31.46
N ILE A 586 -10.00 10.78 -31.71
CA ILE A 586 -9.85 11.32 -33.08
C ILE A 586 -8.54 10.79 -33.66
N HIS A 587 -8.67 10.00 -34.73
CA HIS A 587 -7.55 9.50 -35.52
C HIS A 587 -7.35 10.36 -36.77
N ASN A 588 -6.10 10.55 -37.18
CA ASN A 588 -5.72 11.32 -38.38
C ASN A 588 -6.22 12.77 -38.31
N ASP A 589 -5.86 13.42 -37.21
CA ASP A 589 -6.21 14.81 -36.98
C ASP A 589 -5.32 15.73 -37.83
N LYS A 590 -5.89 16.84 -38.30
CA LYS A 590 -5.24 17.74 -39.24
C LYS A 590 -4.78 19.01 -38.53
N PHE A 591 -3.48 19.20 -38.52
CA PHE A 591 -2.86 20.44 -38.08
C PHE A 591 -2.33 21.23 -39.29
N GLU A 592 -2.85 22.42 -39.54
CA GLU A 592 -2.34 23.33 -40.57
C GLU A 592 -1.96 24.68 -39.96
N THR A 593 -0.73 25.14 -40.23
CA THR A 593 -0.25 26.44 -39.76
C THR A 593 0.54 27.16 -40.85
N LYS A 594 0.49 28.50 -40.85
CA LYS A 594 1.25 29.32 -41.80
C LYS A 594 2.74 29.26 -41.51
N ILE A 595 3.55 29.18 -42.56
CA ILE A 595 5.01 29.08 -42.46
C ILE A 595 5.71 30.11 -43.34
N LYS A 596 6.97 30.41 -43.00
CA LYS A 596 7.87 31.19 -43.85
C LYS A 596 9.11 30.37 -44.15
N LEU A 597 9.32 30.08 -45.43
CA LEU A 597 10.52 29.41 -45.92
C LEU A 597 11.45 30.45 -46.54
N GLN A 598 12.76 30.17 -46.52
CA GLN A 598 13.77 30.98 -47.19
C GLN A 598 14.22 30.28 -48.48
N PRO A 599 14.65 31.02 -49.53
CA PRO A 599 15.23 30.39 -50.70
C PRO A 599 16.42 29.52 -50.31
N GLY A 600 16.46 28.31 -50.85
CA GLY A 600 17.47 27.32 -50.57
C GLY A 600 17.11 26.40 -49.40
N LYS A 601 18.06 26.21 -48.47
CA LYS A 601 17.94 25.19 -47.43
C LYS A 601 17.06 25.66 -46.27
N ASN A 602 16.06 24.85 -45.95
CA ASN A 602 15.16 24.98 -44.82
C ASN A 602 15.23 23.74 -43.94
N THR A 603 15.01 23.91 -42.64
CA THR A 603 14.88 22.80 -41.69
C THR A 603 13.48 22.82 -41.08
N ILE A 604 12.79 21.69 -41.15
CA ILE A 604 11.52 21.48 -40.48
C ILE A 604 11.77 20.46 -39.38
N SER A 605 11.44 20.81 -38.14
CA SER A 605 11.55 19.94 -36.97
C SER A 605 10.20 19.85 -36.30
N LEU A 606 9.67 18.64 -36.16
CA LEU A 606 8.38 18.36 -35.55
C LEU A 606 8.62 17.52 -34.30
N LEU A 607 8.15 18.01 -33.15
CA LEU A 607 8.15 17.24 -31.91
C LEU A 607 6.78 16.61 -31.75
N SER A 608 6.71 15.29 -31.88
CA SER A 608 5.52 14.50 -31.57
C SER A 608 5.59 14.02 -30.12
N VAL A 609 4.47 14.07 -29.42
CA VAL A 609 4.36 13.63 -28.01
C VAL A 609 3.21 12.66 -27.84
N THR A 610 3.47 11.46 -27.33
CA THR A 610 2.42 10.52 -26.90
C THR A 610 1.92 10.86 -25.49
N VAL A 611 0.75 10.34 -25.12
CA VAL A 611 0.12 10.57 -23.80
C VAL A 611 -0.37 9.22 -23.31
N GLY A 612 0.57 8.27 -23.22
CA GLY A 612 0.28 6.85 -23.18
C GLY A 612 -0.16 6.31 -24.54
N LEU A 613 -0.29 4.99 -24.62
CA LEU A 613 -0.59 4.23 -25.84
C LEU A 613 -1.90 3.46 -25.72
N GLN A 614 -2.52 3.17 -26.86
CA GLN A 614 -3.78 2.43 -26.96
C GLN A 614 -3.74 1.14 -26.15
N ASN A 615 -4.74 0.93 -25.29
CA ASN A 615 -4.76 -0.14 -24.31
C ASN A 615 -5.93 -1.12 -24.47
N TYR A 616 -6.89 -0.83 -25.37
CA TYR A 616 -8.08 -1.65 -25.58
C TYR A 616 -8.50 -1.67 -27.05
N GLY A 617 -9.16 -2.77 -27.46
CA GLY A 617 -9.71 -2.98 -28.80
C GLY A 617 -9.04 -4.13 -29.56
N SER A 618 -9.71 -4.61 -30.61
CA SER A 618 -9.10 -5.53 -31.57
C SER A 618 -7.99 -4.83 -32.35
N ASN A 619 -6.88 -5.52 -32.63
CA ASN A 619 -5.76 -4.97 -33.41
C ASN A 619 -5.28 -3.59 -32.90
N PHE A 620 -5.42 -3.33 -31.59
CA PHE A 620 -5.06 -2.05 -30.99
C PHE A 620 -3.58 -1.73 -31.17
N ASP A 621 -2.75 -2.76 -31.33
CA ASP A 621 -1.32 -2.69 -31.58
C ASP A 621 -0.98 -2.10 -32.95
N LYS A 622 -1.88 -2.25 -33.94
CA LYS A 622 -1.70 -1.75 -35.31
C LYS A 622 -2.09 -0.28 -35.48
N TRP A 623 -2.64 0.34 -34.43
CA TRP A 623 -3.02 1.74 -34.49
C TRP A 623 -1.76 2.59 -34.57
N HIS A 624 -1.75 3.55 -35.47
CA HIS A 624 -0.58 4.39 -35.66
C HIS A 624 -0.45 5.42 -34.54
N ASP A 625 0.78 5.67 -34.11
CA ASP A 625 1.12 6.74 -33.17
C ASP A 625 2.16 7.68 -33.79
N GLY A 626 2.04 8.96 -33.46
CA GLY A 626 2.96 9.98 -33.95
C GLY A 626 2.62 10.48 -35.36
N LEU A 627 3.65 10.73 -36.17
CA LEU A 627 3.52 11.45 -37.44
C LEU A 627 3.69 10.50 -38.62
N VAL A 628 2.63 9.73 -38.94
CA VAL A 628 2.62 8.77 -40.06
C VAL A 628 2.09 9.36 -41.39
N GLY A 629 1.60 10.60 -41.39
CA GLY A 629 1.41 11.41 -42.59
C GLY A 629 -0.04 11.56 -43.10
N PRO A 630 -0.22 12.21 -44.28
CA PRO A 630 0.81 12.95 -45.03
C PRO A 630 1.26 14.25 -44.34
N ILE A 631 2.48 14.68 -44.64
CA ILE A 631 3.02 16.01 -44.28
C ILE A 631 3.22 16.79 -45.58
N GLU A 632 2.53 17.92 -45.71
CA GLU A 632 2.39 18.64 -46.98
C GLU A 632 2.70 20.13 -46.82
N LEU A 633 3.30 20.71 -47.85
CA LEU A 633 3.39 22.16 -48.05
C LEU A 633 2.23 22.60 -48.93
N ILE A 634 1.45 23.56 -48.45
CA ILE A 634 0.32 24.13 -49.17
C ILE A 634 0.68 25.56 -49.55
N SER A 635 0.48 25.92 -50.81
CA SER A 635 0.68 27.26 -51.33
C SER A 635 -0.61 27.78 -51.95
N LYS A 636 -0.96 29.02 -51.64
CA LYS A 636 -2.08 29.73 -52.28
C LYS A 636 -1.54 30.81 -53.22
N LYS A 637 -1.99 30.79 -54.48
CA LYS A 637 -1.63 31.74 -55.54
C LYS A 637 -2.91 32.26 -56.18
N GLY A 638 -3.48 33.33 -55.60
CA GLY A 638 -4.83 33.76 -55.97
C GLY A 638 -5.86 32.70 -55.57
N ASP A 639 -6.65 32.21 -56.54
CA ASP A 639 -7.65 31.15 -56.32
C ASP A 639 -7.05 29.72 -56.45
N GLU A 640 -5.81 29.59 -56.91
CA GLU A 640 -5.15 28.28 -57.06
C GLU A 640 -4.48 27.81 -55.76
N THR A 641 -4.65 26.53 -55.42
CA THR A 641 -3.98 25.87 -54.29
C THR A 641 -3.05 24.78 -54.83
N ILE A 642 -1.76 24.90 -54.52
CA ILE A 642 -0.72 23.92 -54.88
C ILE A 642 -0.32 23.16 -53.62
N ILE A 643 -0.24 21.83 -53.71
CA ILE A 643 0.11 20.95 -52.59
C ILE A 643 1.37 20.15 -52.98
N LYS A 644 2.40 20.20 -52.14
CA LYS A 644 3.62 19.41 -52.27
C LYS A 644 3.75 18.49 -51.06
N ASP A 645 3.57 17.20 -51.27
CA ASP A 645 3.79 16.18 -50.24
C ASP A 645 5.30 15.99 -49.99
N ILE A 646 5.70 16.06 -48.72
CA ILE A 646 7.09 15.89 -48.28
C ILE A 646 7.29 14.65 -47.41
N SER A 647 6.31 13.75 -47.33
CA SER A 647 6.34 12.55 -46.48
C SER A 647 7.48 11.60 -46.86
N GLU A 648 7.78 11.43 -48.15
CA GLU A 648 8.88 10.59 -48.67
C GLU A 648 10.27 11.27 -48.64
N HIS A 649 10.39 12.45 -48.00
CA HIS A 649 11.71 13.05 -47.79
C HIS A 649 12.57 12.22 -46.85
N LYS A 650 13.87 12.51 -46.84
CA LYS A 650 14.77 11.99 -45.82
C LYS A 650 14.47 12.64 -44.46
N TRP A 651 13.92 11.87 -43.53
CA TRP A 651 13.67 12.24 -42.14
C TRP A 651 14.78 11.73 -41.23
N LEU A 652 15.15 12.54 -40.24
CA LEU A 652 16.05 12.21 -39.13
C LEU A 652 15.22 12.13 -37.86
N TYR A 653 15.57 11.18 -36.98
CA TYR A 653 14.82 10.91 -35.75
C TYR A 653 15.69 11.16 -34.52
N LYS A 654 15.11 11.73 -33.46
CA LYS A 654 15.73 11.75 -32.12
C LYS A 654 14.68 11.43 -31.06
N VAL A 655 14.90 10.34 -30.34
CA VAL A 655 14.09 9.93 -29.19
C VAL A 655 14.44 10.78 -27.98
N GLY A 656 13.43 11.25 -27.24
CA GLY A 656 13.63 11.87 -25.93
C GLY A 656 14.00 13.34 -25.94
N LEU A 657 14.21 13.83 -24.73
CA LEU A 657 14.64 15.20 -24.43
C LEU A 657 16.01 15.14 -23.75
N HIS A 658 16.86 16.11 -24.04
CA HIS A 658 18.18 16.25 -23.43
C HIS A 658 18.14 16.29 -21.89
N GLY A 659 17.16 16.96 -21.28
CA GLY A 659 17.01 17.01 -19.82
C GLY A 659 16.72 15.64 -19.19
N TRP A 660 16.02 14.77 -19.92
CA TRP A 660 15.77 13.38 -19.51
C TRP A 660 17.03 12.53 -19.66
N ASP A 661 17.71 12.62 -20.81
CA ASP A 661 18.97 11.89 -21.08
C ASP A 661 20.04 12.18 -20.00
N HIS A 662 20.03 13.39 -19.45
CA HIS A 662 20.95 13.84 -18.40
C HIS A 662 20.35 13.86 -17.00
N LYS A 663 19.13 13.33 -16.82
CA LYS A 663 18.43 13.18 -15.53
C LYS A 663 18.45 14.46 -14.68
N PHE A 664 17.98 15.59 -15.21
CA PHE A 664 17.96 16.86 -14.45
C PHE A 664 17.21 16.75 -13.12
N PHE A 665 16.20 15.88 -13.08
CA PHE A 665 15.40 15.51 -11.91
C PHE A 665 16.12 14.70 -10.82
N SER A 666 17.34 14.22 -11.08
CA SER A 666 18.11 13.44 -10.11
C SER A 666 19.19 14.29 -9.45
N SER A 667 19.25 14.27 -8.13
CA SER A 667 20.34 14.89 -7.34
C SER A 667 21.72 14.35 -7.66
N ASP A 668 21.79 13.11 -8.15
CA ASP A 668 23.05 12.40 -8.43
C ASP A 668 23.61 12.73 -9.83
N SER A 669 22.86 13.51 -10.63
CA SER A 669 23.31 13.93 -11.95
C SER A 669 24.41 14.99 -11.86
N LEU A 670 25.46 14.84 -12.65
CA LEU A 670 26.49 15.87 -12.84
C LEU A 670 25.90 17.18 -13.42
N PHE A 671 24.70 17.13 -14.00
CA PHE A 671 23.97 18.27 -14.54
C PHE A 671 23.00 18.91 -13.53
N ALA A 672 22.91 18.37 -12.31
CA ALA A 672 22.13 18.93 -11.21
C ALA A 672 22.83 20.14 -10.53
N SER A 673 24.05 20.50 -10.93
CA SER A 673 24.79 21.63 -10.38
C SER A 673 23.99 22.95 -10.44
N PRO A 674 23.87 23.70 -9.33
CA PRO A 674 23.16 24.99 -9.29
C PRO A 674 23.69 26.02 -10.30
N SER A 675 24.96 25.93 -10.71
CA SER A 675 25.58 26.84 -11.67
C SER A 675 24.95 26.84 -13.08
N LYS A 676 24.11 25.84 -13.38
CA LYS A 676 23.41 25.69 -14.67
C LYS A 676 21.94 26.10 -14.62
N TRP A 677 21.45 26.57 -13.47
CA TRP A 677 20.07 27.01 -13.26
C TRP A 677 20.04 28.51 -13.01
N GLU A 678 19.06 29.19 -13.61
CA GLU A 678 18.84 30.63 -13.48
C GLU A 678 17.75 30.90 -12.44
N SER A 679 17.98 31.86 -11.54
CA SER A 679 17.01 32.29 -10.52
C SER A 679 16.30 33.60 -10.86
N GLN A 680 16.80 34.34 -11.85
CA GLN A 680 16.23 35.62 -12.28
C GLN A 680 15.31 35.45 -13.48
N SER A 681 14.34 36.36 -13.63
CA SER A 681 13.44 36.43 -14.80
C SER A 681 12.77 35.11 -15.17
N LEU A 682 12.09 34.49 -14.20
CA LEU A 682 11.33 33.25 -14.39
C LEU A 682 10.41 33.36 -15.62
N PRO A 683 10.68 32.59 -16.70
CA PRO A 683 9.84 32.62 -17.88
C PRO A 683 8.51 31.95 -17.55
N THR A 684 7.39 32.53 -17.99
CA THR A 684 6.05 31.96 -17.78
C THR A 684 5.43 31.45 -19.08
N ASN A 685 5.92 31.92 -20.24
CA ASN A 685 5.40 31.60 -21.57
C ASN A 685 6.48 30.96 -22.47
N ARG A 686 7.41 30.19 -21.88
CA ARG A 686 8.48 29.52 -22.63
C ARG A 686 8.24 28.01 -22.68
N MET A 687 8.08 27.47 -23.89
CA MET A 687 7.99 26.03 -24.11
C MET A 687 9.32 25.33 -23.79
N LEU A 688 9.23 24.04 -23.42
CA LEU A 688 10.37 23.18 -23.14
C LEU A 688 11.33 23.82 -22.12
N THR A 689 10.81 24.04 -20.93
CA THR A 689 11.53 24.66 -19.81
C THR A 689 11.45 23.76 -18.59
N TRP A 690 12.57 23.60 -17.90
CA TRP A 690 12.62 22.95 -16.59
C TRP A 690 12.60 24.02 -15.51
N TYR A 691 11.75 23.82 -14.51
CA TYR A 691 11.70 24.58 -13.28
C TYR A 691 12.11 23.66 -12.14
N LYS A 692 12.80 24.21 -11.15
CA LYS A 692 13.23 23.51 -9.94
C LYS A 692 13.05 24.40 -8.73
N THR A 693 12.48 23.87 -7.67
CA THR A 693 12.36 24.56 -6.37
C THR A 693 12.66 23.62 -5.22
N THR A 694 12.95 24.20 -4.07
CA THR A 694 13.12 23.50 -2.79
C THR A 694 12.05 23.90 -1.80
N PHE A 695 11.51 22.96 -1.04
CA PHE A 695 10.42 23.19 -0.09
C PHE A 695 10.51 22.25 1.12
N LYS A 696 9.80 22.60 2.20
CA LYS A 696 9.67 21.72 3.38
C LYS A 696 8.47 20.78 3.22
N ALA A 697 8.66 19.53 3.63
CA ALA A 697 7.59 18.54 3.64
C ALA A 697 6.38 19.06 4.44
N PRO A 698 5.14 18.95 3.91
CA PRO A 698 3.96 19.35 4.67
C PRO A 698 3.86 18.65 6.02
N LEU A 699 3.36 19.33 7.05
CA LEU A 699 3.25 18.76 8.39
C LEU A 699 2.17 17.65 8.46
N GLY A 700 2.25 16.81 9.49
CA GLY A 700 1.22 15.80 9.80
C GLY A 700 1.31 14.54 8.94
N THR A 701 0.25 13.73 9.00
CA THR A 701 0.14 12.42 8.32
C THR A 701 -0.86 12.40 7.18
N ASP A 702 -1.64 13.48 7.01
CA ASP A 702 -2.66 13.61 5.97
C ASP A 702 -2.04 13.46 4.57
N PRO A 703 -2.71 12.86 3.58
CA PRO A 703 -2.14 12.75 2.25
C PRO A 703 -1.78 14.10 1.62
N VAL A 704 -0.80 14.11 0.72
CA VAL A 704 -0.27 15.35 0.12
C VAL A 704 -0.56 15.38 -1.38
N VAL A 705 -0.94 16.55 -1.85
CA VAL A 705 -1.02 16.87 -3.27
C VAL A 705 -0.21 18.11 -3.59
N VAL A 706 0.23 18.22 -4.83
CA VAL A 706 0.67 19.48 -5.40
C VAL A 706 -0.41 20.03 -6.32
N ASP A 707 -0.84 21.26 -6.04
CA ASP A 707 -1.71 22.03 -6.93
C ASP A 707 -0.86 22.62 -8.04
N LEU A 708 -1.01 22.09 -9.26
CA LEU A 708 -0.24 22.52 -10.43
C LEU A 708 -1.01 23.53 -11.28
N GLN A 709 -1.92 24.30 -10.67
CA GLN A 709 -2.56 25.42 -11.36
C GLN A 709 -1.50 26.34 -12.01
N GLY A 710 -1.77 26.80 -13.23
CA GLY A 710 -0.85 27.62 -14.02
C GLY A 710 0.17 26.83 -14.84
N MET A 711 0.37 25.55 -14.56
CA MET A 711 1.23 24.69 -15.37
C MET A 711 0.55 24.30 -16.69
N GLY A 712 1.35 23.88 -17.67
CA GLY A 712 0.88 23.45 -18.99
C GLY A 712 0.76 21.94 -19.10
N LYS A 713 1.62 21.32 -19.92
CA LYS A 713 1.83 19.88 -20.03
C LYS A 713 3.28 19.52 -19.74
N GLY A 714 3.52 18.41 -19.07
CA GLY A 714 4.86 17.90 -18.85
C GLY A 714 4.86 16.75 -17.86
N TYR A 715 5.82 16.82 -16.95
CA TYR A 715 6.05 15.84 -15.89
C TYR A 715 6.41 16.56 -14.61
N ALA A 716 6.25 15.86 -13.48
CA ALA A 716 6.66 16.35 -12.18
C ALA A 716 7.46 15.29 -11.42
N TRP A 717 8.47 15.74 -10.69
CA TRP A 717 9.26 14.88 -9.80
C TRP A 717 9.35 15.46 -8.41
N VAL A 718 9.29 14.59 -7.40
CA VAL A 718 9.61 14.93 -6.01
C VAL A 718 10.77 14.07 -5.55
N ASN A 719 11.91 14.70 -5.26
CA ASN A 719 13.15 14.02 -4.88
C ASN A 719 13.55 12.90 -5.84
N GLY A 720 13.45 13.15 -7.15
CA GLY A 720 13.76 12.19 -8.21
C GLY A 720 12.66 11.14 -8.49
N ASN A 721 11.60 11.08 -7.70
CA ASN A 721 10.46 10.19 -7.96
C ASN A 721 9.46 10.86 -8.91
N ASN A 722 9.17 10.23 -10.05
CA ASN A 722 8.24 10.74 -11.04
C ASN A 722 6.79 10.57 -10.56
N ILE A 723 6.10 11.67 -10.26
CA ILE A 723 4.71 11.63 -9.78
C ILE A 723 3.68 11.49 -10.92
N GLY A 724 4.15 11.45 -12.17
CA GLY A 724 3.34 11.19 -13.34
C GLY A 724 3.38 12.31 -14.38
N ARG A 725 2.62 12.13 -15.46
CA ARG A 725 2.35 13.19 -16.44
C ARG A 725 1.55 14.31 -15.77
N ILE A 726 1.80 15.56 -16.14
CA ILE A 726 0.97 16.70 -15.71
C ILE A 726 0.34 17.33 -16.94
N TRP A 727 -0.94 17.66 -16.87
CA TRP A 727 -1.64 18.40 -17.92
C TRP A 727 -2.80 19.28 -17.40
N PRO A 728 -2.60 20.11 -16.37
CA PRO A 728 -3.67 20.94 -15.81
C PRO A 728 -4.26 21.98 -16.77
N SER A 729 -3.59 22.29 -17.88
CA SER A 729 -4.16 23.15 -18.93
C SER A 729 -5.17 22.42 -19.83
N TYR A 730 -5.28 21.09 -19.76
CA TYR A 730 -6.27 20.32 -20.50
C TYR A 730 -7.58 20.30 -19.72
N LEU A 731 -8.58 20.99 -20.24
CA LEU A 731 -9.89 21.12 -19.60
C LEU A 731 -10.76 19.91 -19.91
N ALA A 732 -11.52 19.45 -18.92
CA ALA A 732 -12.60 18.50 -19.15
C ALA A 732 -13.67 19.16 -20.05
N GLY A 733 -14.34 18.34 -20.88
CA GLY A 733 -15.42 18.81 -21.74
C GLY A 733 -16.48 19.57 -20.96
N GLU A 734 -17.09 20.58 -21.59
CA GLU A 734 -18.05 21.47 -20.93
C GLU A 734 -19.45 20.86 -20.74
N ASP A 735 -19.75 19.76 -21.44
CA ASP A 735 -21.05 19.11 -21.48
C ASP A 735 -21.17 17.93 -20.51
N GLY A 736 -22.40 17.60 -20.09
CA GLY A 736 -22.74 16.40 -19.32
C GLY A 736 -22.76 16.55 -17.80
N CYS A 737 -22.21 17.63 -17.25
CA CYS A 737 -22.37 17.93 -15.83
C CYS A 737 -23.73 18.57 -15.55
N SER A 738 -24.35 18.16 -14.44
CA SER A 738 -25.57 18.76 -13.90
C SER A 738 -25.27 19.53 -12.62
N ASP A 739 -26.00 20.62 -12.40
CA ASP A 739 -26.03 21.32 -11.10
C ASP A 739 -26.92 20.57 -10.09
N ASP A 740 -27.84 19.72 -10.59
CA ASP A 740 -28.67 18.88 -9.74
C ASP A 740 -27.87 17.70 -9.18
N PRO A 741 -28.17 17.26 -7.95
CA PRO A 741 -27.58 16.04 -7.43
C PRO A 741 -27.80 14.82 -8.31
N CYS A 742 -26.76 13.98 -8.40
CA CYS A 742 -26.83 12.69 -9.09
C CYS A 742 -27.94 11.81 -8.46
N ASP A 743 -28.95 11.45 -9.26
CA ASP A 743 -29.99 10.51 -8.87
C ASP A 743 -29.46 9.07 -8.98
N TYR A 744 -29.50 8.33 -7.87
CA TYR A 744 -29.05 6.94 -7.85
C TYR A 744 -29.98 5.99 -8.61
N ARG A 745 -31.23 6.38 -8.86
CA ARG A 745 -32.25 5.47 -9.38
C ARG A 745 -32.09 5.22 -10.87
N GLY A 746 -32.36 3.99 -11.29
CA GLY A 746 -32.25 3.52 -12.66
C GLY A 746 -30.83 3.13 -13.06
N GLU A 747 -30.71 2.53 -14.24
CA GLU A 747 -29.43 2.05 -14.75
C GLU A 747 -28.39 3.17 -14.81
N TYR A 748 -27.15 2.80 -14.52
CA TYR A 748 -25.98 3.66 -14.56
C TYR A 748 -25.23 3.47 -15.88
N ASP A 749 -24.75 4.59 -16.43
CA ASP A 749 -23.73 4.65 -17.47
C ASP A 749 -22.70 5.73 -17.10
N ASP A 750 -21.61 5.79 -17.85
CA ASP A 750 -20.49 6.72 -17.63
C ASP A 750 -20.82 8.20 -17.85
N LYS A 751 -22.03 8.54 -18.28
CA LYS A 751 -22.50 9.91 -18.56
C LYS A 751 -23.54 10.38 -17.55
N LYS A 752 -24.15 9.46 -16.80
CA LYS A 752 -25.24 9.75 -15.87
C LYS A 752 -24.85 10.76 -14.80
N CYS A 753 -23.65 10.62 -14.24
CA CYS A 753 -23.18 11.45 -13.14
C CYS A 753 -21.72 11.84 -13.36
N VAL A 754 -21.53 12.96 -14.06
CA VAL A 754 -20.23 13.52 -14.42
C VAL A 754 -20.01 14.84 -13.69
N TYR A 755 -18.77 15.06 -13.26
CA TYR A 755 -18.36 16.26 -12.53
C TYR A 755 -17.19 16.98 -13.23
N ASN A 756 -16.77 18.12 -12.69
CA ASN A 756 -15.60 18.90 -13.16
C ASN A 756 -15.62 19.39 -14.63
N CYS A 757 -16.76 19.46 -15.29
CA CYS A 757 -16.86 20.02 -16.65
C CYS A 757 -16.31 21.46 -16.72
N GLY A 758 -15.57 21.76 -17.81
CA GLY A 758 -14.94 23.06 -18.05
C GLY A 758 -13.78 23.42 -17.10
N LYS A 759 -13.43 22.54 -16.16
CA LYS A 759 -12.29 22.69 -15.24
C LYS A 759 -11.10 21.85 -15.72
N PRO A 760 -9.87 22.06 -15.20
CA PRO A 760 -8.77 21.16 -15.44
C PRO A 760 -9.18 19.70 -15.19
N SER A 761 -8.97 18.84 -16.19
CA SER A 761 -9.22 17.40 -16.09
C SER A 761 -8.51 16.77 -14.89
N GLN A 762 -7.30 17.26 -14.58
CA GLN A 762 -6.63 17.03 -13.31
C GLN A 762 -5.81 18.25 -12.90
N ARG A 763 -6.14 18.81 -11.72
CA ARG A 763 -5.43 19.95 -11.11
C ARG A 763 -4.46 19.55 -10.01
N TRP A 764 -4.91 18.64 -9.15
CA TRP A 764 -4.15 18.16 -7.99
C TRP A 764 -3.47 16.84 -8.32
N TYR A 765 -2.17 16.76 -8.05
CA TYR A 765 -1.35 15.59 -8.33
C TYR A 765 -0.87 15.00 -7.03
N HIS A 766 -1.12 13.71 -6.83
CA HIS A 766 -0.73 12.98 -5.63
C HIS A 766 0.80 12.98 -5.46
N VAL A 767 1.26 13.31 -4.25
CA VAL A 767 2.64 13.10 -3.83
C VAL A 767 2.65 12.18 -2.61
N PRO A 768 3.03 10.91 -2.78
CA PRO A 768 3.14 9.99 -1.66
C PRO A 768 4.03 10.53 -0.57
N ARG A 769 3.58 10.41 0.68
CA ARG A 769 4.34 10.85 1.86
C ARG A 769 5.75 10.26 1.90
N SER A 770 5.91 9.02 1.43
CA SER A 770 7.19 8.31 1.35
C SER A 770 8.19 8.93 0.37
N PHE A 771 7.79 9.88 -0.47
CA PHE A 771 8.71 10.58 -1.38
C PHE A 771 9.42 11.78 -0.71
N PHE A 772 8.99 12.20 0.49
CA PHE A 772 9.60 13.32 1.20
C PHE A 772 10.76 12.88 2.12
N VAL A 773 11.69 13.79 2.33
CA VAL A 773 12.68 13.74 3.42
C VAL A 773 12.14 14.59 4.57
N GLU A 774 11.74 13.96 5.68
CA GLU A 774 10.97 14.58 6.77
C GLU A 774 11.67 15.77 7.44
N ASP A 775 12.99 15.72 7.59
CA ASP A 775 13.81 16.75 8.25
C ASP A 775 14.71 17.53 7.24
N GLY A 776 14.39 17.51 5.95
CA GLY A 776 15.24 18.05 4.88
C GLY A 776 14.54 18.96 3.87
N GLU A 777 15.33 19.57 2.97
CA GLU A 777 14.81 20.26 1.79
C GLU A 777 14.40 19.23 0.73
N ASN A 778 13.19 19.38 0.21
CA ASN A 778 12.63 18.54 -0.85
C ASN A 778 12.69 19.28 -2.17
N THR A 779 12.90 18.59 -3.28
CA THR A 779 12.98 19.19 -4.62
C THR A 779 11.75 18.87 -5.45
N LEU A 780 11.19 19.88 -6.14
CA LEU A 780 10.14 19.72 -7.14
C LEU A 780 10.65 20.21 -8.50
N GLU A 781 10.52 19.39 -9.54
CA GLU A 781 10.91 19.75 -10.90
C GLU A 781 9.76 19.57 -11.91
N ILE A 782 9.46 20.60 -12.74
CA ILE A 782 8.28 20.64 -13.64
C ILE A 782 8.48 21.58 -14.86
N GLY A 783 7.46 21.72 -15.74
CA GLY A 783 7.42 22.65 -16.90
C GLY A 783 6.09 23.41 -17.09
N GLY A 784 6.10 24.75 -17.16
CA GLY A 784 4.91 25.64 -17.28
C GLY A 784 5.06 26.98 -16.52
N ASN A 785 3.97 27.63 -16.06
CA ASN A 785 4.07 28.81 -15.18
C ASN A 785 4.04 28.39 -13.69
N PRO A 786 5.17 28.46 -12.97
CA PRO A 786 5.27 27.92 -11.62
C PRO A 786 4.71 28.85 -10.52
N SER A 787 4.25 30.06 -10.86
CA SER A 787 3.90 31.09 -9.86
C SER A 787 2.72 30.73 -8.95
N LEU A 788 1.85 29.81 -9.36
CA LEU A 788 0.65 29.39 -8.63
C LEU A 788 0.79 28.01 -7.97
N VAL A 789 1.94 27.36 -8.17
CA VAL A 789 2.19 26.00 -7.65
C VAL A 789 2.32 26.04 -6.14
N ASN A 790 1.58 25.16 -5.46
CA ASN A 790 1.64 25.03 -4.01
C ASN A 790 1.34 23.59 -3.55
N PHE A 791 1.94 23.20 -2.42
CA PHE A 791 1.65 21.93 -1.77
C PHE A 791 0.47 22.06 -0.82
N GLN A 792 -0.39 21.04 -0.79
CA GLN A 792 -1.59 21.00 0.03
C GLN A 792 -1.72 19.62 0.68
N THR A 793 -2.34 19.57 1.85
CA THR A 793 -2.76 18.32 2.50
C THR A 793 -4.24 18.06 2.26
N VAL A 794 -4.61 16.82 1.98
CA VAL A 794 -5.99 16.39 1.78
C VAL A 794 -6.57 15.91 3.10
N THR A 795 -7.70 16.49 3.51
CA THR A 795 -8.32 16.16 4.80
C THR A 795 -9.83 16.31 4.76
N VAL A 796 -10.54 15.70 5.71
CA VAL A 796 -11.96 16.00 5.97
C VAL A 796 -12.08 17.46 6.46
N GLY A 797 -12.89 18.26 5.77
CA GLY A 797 -13.24 19.63 6.15
C GLY A 797 -14.56 19.71 6.89
N SER A 798 -15.59 19.07 6.35
CA SER A 798 -16.89 18.87 7.00
C SER A 798 -17.33 17.41 6.89
N ALA A 799 -18.22 17.01 7.79
CA ALA A 799 -18.86 15.70 7.74
C ALA A 799 -20.36 15.84 7.93
N CYS A 800 -21.11 14.95 7.30
CA CYS A 800 -22.57 14.90 7.41
C CYS A 800 -22.99 13.56 7.97
N GLY A 801 -23.98 13.57 8.85
CA GLY A 801 -24.62 12.37 9.35
C GLY A 801 -26.01 12.22 8.75
N ASN A 802 -26.34 10.99 8.35
CA ASN A 802 -27.67 10.62 7.89
C ASN A 802 -28.00 9.23 8.45
N ALA A 803 -29.08 9.09 9.21
CA ALA A 803 -29.51 7.81 9.76
C ALA A 803 -31.02 7.77 9.99
N GLN A 804 -31.64 6.65 9.63
CA GLN A 804 -33.07 6.40 9.83
C GLN A 804 -33.42 6.21 11.32
N GLU A 805 -34.70 6.38 11.67
CA GLU A 805 -35.22 6.08 13.00
C GLU A 805 -34.89 4.64 13.44
N HIS A 806 -34.59 4.48 14.73
CA HIS A 806 -34.13 3.26 15.40
C HIS A 806 -32.74 2.75 14.97
N LYS A 807 -31.97 3.58 14.25
CA LYS A 807 -30.54 3.32 13.99
C LYS A 807 -29.67 4.23 14.87
N THR A 808 -28.41 3.85 15.01
CA THR A 808 -27.39 4.68 15.65
C THR A 808 -26.58 5.38 14.58
N LEU A 809 -26.49 6.71 14.67
CA LEU A 809 -25.60 7.50 13.81
C LEU A 809 -24.23 7.59 14.47
N GLU A 810 -23.19 7.11 13.79
CA GLU A 810 -21.80 7.27 14.20
C GLU A 810 -21.10 8.31 13.32
N LEU A 811 -20.48 9.30 13.96
CA LEU A 811 -19.58 10.27 13.33
C LEU A 811 -18.15 10.03 13.81
N SER A 812 -17.22 9.98 12.86
CA SER A 812 -15.79 9.87 13.11
C SER A 812 -15.01 10.81 12.21
N CYS A 813 -14.21 11.67 12.85
CA CYS A 813 -13.56 12.80 12.22
C CYS A 813 -12.05 12.58 12.02
N GLN A 814 -11.63 11.30 11.91
CA GLN A 814 -10.25 10.90 11.59
C GLN A 814 -9.19 11.57 12.50
N GLY A 815 -9.46 11.63 13.81
CA GLY A 815 -8.55 12.23 14.80
C GLY A 815 -8.64 13.75 14.93
N ARG A 816 -9.66 14.39 14.34
CA ARG A 816 -9.95 15.83 14.48
C ARG A 816 -11.19 16.05 15.32
N GLN A 817 -11.22 17.14 16.08
CA GLN A 817 -12.40 17.49 16.88
C GLN A 817 -13.46 18.16 16.01
N ILE A 818 -14.73 17.84 16.31
CA ILE A 818 -15.89 18.55 15.78
C ILE A 818 -15.91 19.95 16.41
N SER A 819 -15.76 20.99 15.58
CA SER A 819 -15.69 22.38 16.02
C SER A 819 -17.08 23.01 16.15
N ALA A 820 -18.01 22.66 15.26
CA ALA A 820 -19.36 23.17 15.26
C ALA A 820 -20.35 22.21 14.58
N VAL A 821 -21.64 22.37 14.90
CA VAL A 821 -22.75 21.73 14.18
C VAL A 821 -23.44 22.84 13.36
N LYS A 822 -23.40 22.72 12.04
CA LYS A 822 -24.00 23.67 11.08
C LYS A 822 -25.51 23.45 10.94
N PHE A 823 -25.93 22.19 10.95
CA PHE A 823 -27.31 21.79 10.74
C PHE A 823 -27.60 20.51 11.53
N ALA A 824 -28.80 20.39 12.09
CA ALA A 824 -29.34 19.14 12.59
C ALA A 824 -30.88 19.18 12.54
N SER A 825 -31.51 18.11 12.06
CA SER A 825 -32.97 17.96 12.04
C SER A 825 -33.35 16.49 12.12
N PHE A 826 -34.28 16.15 13.01
CA PHE A 826 -34.91 14.83 13.11
C PHE A 826 -36.38 14.94 12.70
N GLY A 827 -36.77 14.18 11.66
CA GLY A 827 -38.06 14.30 10.99
C GLY A 827 -37.93 13.83 9.53
N ASP A 828 -38.39 14.64 8.58
CA ASP A 828 -38.24 14.38 7.13
C ASP A 828 -37.28 15.39 6.42
N PRO A 829 -36.05 15.63 6.93
CA PRO A 829 -35.16 16.61 6.34
C PRO A 829 -34.90 16.35 4.84
N GLN A 830 -34.66 17.41 4.08
CA GLN A 830 -34.45 17.38 2.64
C GLN A 830 -33.02 17.77 2.27
N GLY A 831 -32.61 17.49 1.04
CA GLY A 831 -31.26 17.83 0.53
C GLY A 831 -30.18 16.79 0.86
N LEU A 832 -28.96 17.11 0.44
CA LEU A 832 -27.75 16.29 0.61
C LEU A 832 -26.74 16.96 1.54
N CYS A 833 -25.63 16.28 1.80
CA CYS A 833 -24.53 16.82 2.59
C CYS A 833 -24.05 18.16 2.01
N GLY A 834 -24.00 19.22 2.83
CA GLY A 834 -23.69 20.58 2.43
C GLY A 834 -24.90 21.43 1.99
N SER A 835 -26.09 20.83 1.88
CA SER A 835 -27.31 21.51 1.43
C SER A 835 -28.57 21.03 2.17
N PHE A 836 -28.43 20.50 3.39
CA PHE A 836 -29.58 20.01 4.15
C PHE A 836 -30.53 21.14 4.53
N SER A 837 -31.83 20.84 4.51
CA SER A 837 -32.89 21.72 4.95
C SER A 837 -33.94 20.96 5.76
N LYS A 838 -34.69 21.69 6.60
CA LYS A 838 -35.82 21.10 7.31
C LYS A 838 -36.91 20.70 6.31
N GLY A 839 -37.56 19.57 6.57
CA GLY A 839 -38.67 19.09 5.75
C GLY A 839 -40.02 19.64 6.19
N THR A 840 -41.07 18.88 5.91
CA THR A 840 -42.46 19.22 6.23
C THR A 840 -42.88 18.84 7.65
N CYS A 841 -42.10 17.99 8.33
CA CYS A 841 -42.34 17.56 9.70
C CYS A 841 -41.02 17.48 10.50
N GLU A 842 -41.10 17.72 11.81
CA GLU A 842 -39.91 17.71 12.68
C GLU A 842 -40.27 17.25 14.09
N SER A 843 -39.24 16.93 14.87
CA SER A 843 -39.34 16.65 16.29
C SER A 843 -39.69 17.90 17.10
N HIS A 844 -40.46 17.70 18.17
CA HIS A 844 -40.82 18.78 19.08
C HIS A 844 -39.61 19.43 19.78
N ASN A 845 -38.54 18.67 20.05
CA ASN A 845 -37.29 19.26 20.53
C ASN A 845 -36.39 19.59 19.34
N ASP A 846 -35.72 20.74 19.42
CA ASP A 846 -34.70 21.10 18.45
C ASP A 846 -33.53 20.11 18.51
N ALA A 847 -33.21 19.49 17.38
CA ALA A 847 -32.13 18.52 17.29
C ALA A 847 -30.75 19.18 17.44
N LEU A 848 -30.61 20.47 17.10
CA LEU A 848 -29.32 21.15 17.07
C LEU A 848 -28.61 21.21 18.44
N PRO A 849 -29.24 21.68 19.53
CA PRO A 849 -28.60 21.68 20.86
C PRO A 849 -28.25 20.28 21.38
N ILE A 850 -29.07 19.27 21.03
CA ILE A 850 -28.85 17.88 21.44
C ILE A 850 -27.57 17.35 20.78
N VAL A 851 -27.45 17.53 19.46
CA VAL A 851 -26.26 17.13 18.69
C VAL A 851 -25.04 17.92 19.13
N GLN A 852 -25.16 19.23 19.36
CA GLN A 852 -24.04 20.07 19.83
C GLN A 852 -23.46 19.55 21.15
N ASN A 853 -24.31 19.29 22.13
CA ASN A 853 -23.89 18.74 23.43
C ASN A 853 -23.29 17.33 23.30
N ALA A 854 -23.77 16.54 22.33
CA ALA A 854 -23.28 15.19 22.10
C ALA A 854 -21.93 15.15 21.37
N CYS A 855 -21.67 16.07 20.44
CA CYS A 855 -20.60 15.93 19.44
C CYS A 855 -19.49 16.99 19.51
N VAL A 856 -19.79 18.24 19.85
CA VAL A 856 -18.78 19.33 19.80
C VAL A 856 -17.63 19.06 20.78
N GLY A 857 -16.40 19.27 20.34
CA GLY A 857 -15.17 19.00 21.10
C GLY A 857 -14.74 17.54 21.14
N LYS A 858 -15.47 16.63 20.48
CA LYS A 858 -15.10 15.20 20.39
C LYS A 858 -14.61 14.85 18.99
N GLU A 859 -13.74 13.84 18.91
CA GLU A 859 -13.26 13.27 17.64
C GLU A 859 -14.23 12.25 17.02
N THR A 860 -15.08 11.69 17.88
CA THR A 860 -16.13 10.74 17.53
C THR A 860 -17.36 11.01 18.39
N CYS A 861 -18.56 10.86 17.82
CA CYS A 861 -19.79 10.84 18.60
C CYS A 861 -20.78 9.82 18.04
N SER A 862 -21.64 9.32 18.92
CA SER A 862 -22.67 8.33 18.63
C SER A 862 -24.01 8.86 19.11
N ILE A 863 -25.02 8.81 18.26
CA ILE A 863 -26.36 9.34 18.55
C ILE A 863 -27.40 8.25 18.27
N ASP A 864 -28.23 7.93 19.27
CA ASP A 864 -29.41 7.08 19.07
C ASP A 864 -30.52 7.87 18.39
N VAL A 865 -30.91 7.46 17.18
CA VAL A 865 -31.90 8.17 16.37
C VAL A 865 -33.29 7.67 16.72
N SER A 866 -33.93 8.30 17.70
CA SER A 866 -35.28 7.93 18.14
C SER A 866 -36.05 9.11 18.73
N GLU A 867 -37.37 8.99 18.81
CA GLU A 867 -38.21 9.95 19.53
C GLU A 867 -37.90 10.01 21.04
N ASN A 868 -37.23 8.99 21.61
CA ASN A 868 -36.73 9.06 22.98
C ASN A 868 -35.61 10.10 23.13
N THR A 869 -34.77 10.25 22.08
CA THR A 869 -33.67 11.21 22.05
C THR A 869 -34.16 12.61 21.68
N PHE A 870 -34.98 12.71 20.63
CA PHE A 870 -35.35 13.98 20.00
C PHE A 870 -36.76 14.48 20.35
N GLY A 871 -37.54 13.70 21.09
CA GLY A 871 -38.95 13.98 21.35
C GLY A 871 -39.87 13.50 20.21
N ALA A 872 -41.17 13.48 20.49
CA ALA A 872 -42.20 13.08 19.52
C ALA A 872 -42.17 13.98 18.28
N THR A 873 -42.53 13.41 17.12
CA THR A 873 -42.55 14.12 15.85
C THR A 873 -43.95 14.42 15.36
N THR A 874 -44.08 15.41 14.48
CA THR A 874 -45.34 15.70 13.75
C THR A 874 -45.50 14.85 12.48
N CYS A 875 -44.62 13.86 12.27
CA CYS A 875 -44.45 13.15 11.00
C CYS A 875 -45.50 12.07 10.71
N GLY A 876 -46.30 11.64 11.69
CA GLY A 876 -47.25 10.54 11.49
C GLY A 876 -46.56 9.27 10.97
N ASP A 877 -47.03 8.74 9.84
CA ASP A 877 -46.47 7.56 9.16
C ASP A 877 -45.30 7.87 8.20
N VAL A 878 -44.88 9.13 8.08
CA VAL A 878 -43.74 9.51 7.23
C VAL A 878 -42.45 8.95 7.83
N PRO A 879 -41.60 8.25 7.03
CA PRO A 879 -40.31 7.75 7.52
C PRO A 879 -39.43 8.86 8.07
N LYS A 880 -38.97 8.68 9.31
CA LYS A 880 -38.17 9.67 10.03
C LYS A 880 -36.70 9.36 9.95
N ARG A 881 -35.87 10.40 9.82
CA ARG A 881 -34.40 10.30 9.85
C ARG A 881 -33.79 11.51 10.53
N LEU A 882 -32.59 11.32 11.08
CA LEU A 882 -31.72 12.40 11.52
C LEU A 882 -30.77 12.76 10.38
N ALA A 883 -30.78 14.03 9.99
CA ALA A 883 -29.76 14.62 9.13
C ALA A 883 -29.01 15.71 9.89
N LEU A 884 -27.68 15.72 9.82
CA LEU A 884 -26.85 16.75 10.44
C LEU A 884 -25.60 17.04 9.62
N GLU A 885 -25.05 18.24 9.78
CA GLU A 885 -23.77 18.67 9.20
C GLU A 885 -22.88 19.25 10.31
N VAL A 886 -21.63 18.81 10.35
CA VAL A 886 -20.61 19.26 11.29
C VAL A 886 -19.40 19.81 10.57
N ASP A 887 -18.83 20.87 11.15
CA ASP A 887 -17.51 21.35 10.79
C ASP A 887 -16.46 20.70 11.68
N LEU A 888 -15.31 20.42 11.08
CA LEU A 888 -14.15 19.95 11.80
C LEU A 888 -13.21 21.11 12.05
N GLU A 889 -12.42 21.04 13.12
CA GLU A 889 -11.34 21.99 13.34
C GLU A 889 -10.28 21.80 12.24
N VAL A 890 -10.42 22.55 11.14
CA VAL A 890 -9.39 22.70 10.12
C VAL A 890 -8.35 23.61 10.75
N THR A 891 -7.38 23.03 11.44
CA THR A 891 -6.32 23.75 12.19
C THR A 891 -5.75 25.00 11.48
N GLU A 892 -6.37 26.17 11.53
CA GLU A 892 -5.72 27.46 11.34
C GLU A 892 -4.87 27.73 12.57
N ARG A 893 -3.72 27.06 12.68
CA ARG A 893 -2.72 27.43 13.67
C ARG A 893 -1.99 28.65 13.15
N GLY A 894 -2.61 29.82 13.32
CA GLY A 894 -1.89 31.09 13.32
C GLY A 894 -0.74 30.99 14.30
N SER A 895 0.45 31.45 13.86
CA SER A 895 1.74 31.48 14.58
C SER A 895 1.97 30.31 15.55
N PHE A 896 2.95 29.45 15.28
CA PHE A 896 3.53 28.65 16.35
C PHE A 896 4.03 29.60 17.47
N SER A 897 3.18 29.88 18.48
CA SER A 897 3.68 29.69 19.82
C SER A 897 4.01 28.20 19.84
N GLY A 898 5.30 27.89 19.97
CA GLY A 898 5.77 26.52 20.01
C GLY A 898 4.80 25.73 20.87
N LYS A 899 4.31 24.58 20.40
CA LYS A 899 3.57 23.65 21.26
C LYS A 899 4.45 23.48 22.49
N ASP A 900 4.11 24.20 23.56
CA ASP A 900 4.63 23.93 24.87
C ASP A 900 4.01 22.60 25.21
N TYR A 901 4.76 21.56 24.84
CA TYR A 901 4.57 20.23 25.35
C TYR A 901 4.54 20.39 26.88
N HIS A 902 3.35 20.28 27.44
CA HIS A 902 3.17 20.20 28.88
C HIS A 902 3.53 18.76 29.27
N ASP A 903 4.61 18.64 30.03
CA ASP A 903 4.97 17.38 30.68
C ASP A 903 3.75 16.84 31.45
N PRO A 904 3.38 15.56 31.32
CA PRO A 904 2.38 14.96 32.18
C PRO A 904 2.82 15.14 33.63
N PRO A 905 1.88 15.42 34.54
CA PRO A 905 2.21 15.70 35.93
C PRO A 905 3.03 14.54 36.52
N PRO A 906 4.04 14.82 37.35
CA PRO A 906 4.83 13.78 38.01
C PRO A 906 3.91 12.79 38.74
N ALA A 907 4.20 11.50 38.63
CA ALA A 907 3.46 10.49 39.37
C ALA A 907 3.47 10.83 40.88
N PRO A 908 2.37 10.59 41.61
CA PRO A 908 2.34 10.74 43.06
C PRO A 908 3.45 9.87 43.68
N LEU A 909 4.17 10.42 44.66
CA LEU A 909 5.22 9.67 45.36
C LEU A 909 4.63 8.42 46.02
N ILE A 910 3.44 8.54 46.59
CA ILE A 910 2.67 7.46 47.21
C ILE A 910 1.25 7.54 46.63
N ASP A 911 0.79 6.47 45.99
CA ASP A 911 -0.57 6.33 45.47
C ASP A 911 -1.17 5.00 45.97
N ALA A 912 -1.81 5.04 47.14
CA ALA A 912 -2.38 3.86 47.76
C ALA A 912 -3.65 3.35 47.02
N GLU A 913 -4.29 4.20 46.22
CA GLU A 913 -5.50 3.82 45.47
C GLU A 913 -5.19 2.81 44.36
N GLU A 914 -3.95 2.77 43.84
CA GLU A 914 -3.54 1.78 42.83
C GLU A 914 -3.73 0.34 43.31
N LEU A 915 -3.62 0.07 44.62
CA LEU A 915 -3.83 -1.26 45.21
C LEU A 915 -5.27 -1.77 45.06
N THR A 916 -6.22 -0.90 44.77
CA THR A 916 -7.62 -1.28 44.52
C THR A 916 -7.89 -1.57 43.03
N LYS A 917 -6.95 -1.24 42.13
CA LYS A 917 -7.16 -1.29 40.68
C LYS A 917 -6.70 -2.62 40.11
N TRP A 918 -7.54 -3.31 39.35
CA TRP A 918 -7.15 -4.56 38.67
C TRP A 918 -6.01 -4.36 37.65
N SER A 919 -5.93 -3.19 37.02
CA SER A 919 -4.82 -2.85 36.12
C SER A 919 -3.45 -2.90 36.80
N PHE A 920 -3.39 -2.60 38.10
CA PHE A 920 -2.17 -2.70 38.89
C PHE A 920 -1.71 -4.16 39.04
N TYR A 921 -2.61 -5.06 39.42
CA TYR A 921 -2.29 -6.49 39.55
C TYR A 921 -1.96 -7.13 38.20
N ARG A 922 -2.66 -6.75 37.12
CA ARG A 922 -2.32 -7.16 35.75
C ARG A 922 -0.89 -6.78 35.37
N ALA A 923 -0.45 -5.58 35.75
CA ALA A 923 0.91 -5.14 35.51
C ALA A 923 1.95 -5.94 36.33
N LEU A 924 1.65 -6.26 37.59
CA LEU A 924 2.52 -7.13 38.40
C LEU A 924 2.68 -8.53 37.83
N ILE A 925 1.58 -9.12 37.34
CA ILE A 925 1.61 -10.43 36.68
C ILE A 925 2.44 -10.35 35.39
N ALA A 926 2.30 -9.27 34.61
CA ALA A 926 3.07 -9.07 33.39
C ALA A 926 4.59 -8.99 33.68
N GLU A 927 5.01 -8.20 34.69
CA GLU A 927 6.41 -8.11 35.11
C GLU A 927 6.98 -9.45 35.61
N PHE A 928 6.18 -10.22 36.36
CA PHE A 928 6.56 -11.55 36.83
C PHE A 928 6.75 -12.52 35.65
N ILE A 929 5.76 -12.66 34.77
CA ILE A 929 5.79 -13.61 33.65
C ILE A 929 6.89 -13.24 32.65
N ALA A 930 7.03 -11.95 32.33
CA ALA A 930 8.08 -11.50 31.42
C ALA A 930 9.47 -11.82 31.98
N THR A 931 9.71 -11.53 33.27
CA THR A 931 11.03 -11.82 33.87
C THR A 931 11.29 -13.32 34.01
N LEU A 932 10.24 -14.13 34.23
CA LEU A 932 10.32 -15.60 34.22
C LEU A 932 10.78 -16.11 32.85
N LEU A 933 10.09 -15.71 31.76
CA LEU A 933 10.42 -16.15 30.41
C LEU A 933 11.81 -15.65 29.98
N PHE A 934 12.14 -14.42 30.36
CA PHE A 934 13.47 -13.85 30.12
C PHE A 934 14.57 -14.72 30.70
N LEU A 935 14.48 -15.06 31.99
CA LEU A 935 15.52 -15.85 32.67
C LEU A 935 15.51 -17.32 32.24
N TYR A 936 14.33 -17.89 31.97
CA TYR A 936 14.22 -19.26 31.47
C TYR A 936 15.00 -19.43 30.16
N ILE A 937 14.71 -18.60 29.15
CA ILE A 937 15.35 -18.72 27.83
C ILE A 937 16.83 -18.36 27.89
N THR A 938 17.18 -17.26 28.56
CA THR A 938 18.56 -16.77 28.51
C THR A 938 19.54 -17.64 29.31
N VAL A 939 19.13 -18.20 30.45
CA VAL A 939 19.97 -19.14 31.21
C VAL A 939 20.13 -20.47 30.46
N LEU A 940 19.08 -20.95 29.77
CA LEU A 940 19.19 -22.10 28.87
C LEU A 940 20.21 -21.86 27.76
N THR A 941 20.21 -20.69 27.13
CA THR A 941 21.19 -20.33 26.09
C THR A 941 22.61 -20.35 26.63
N VAL A 942 22.84 -19.80 27.83
CA VAL A 942 24.18 -19.80 28.48
C VAL A 942 24.65 -21.21 28.81
N ILE A 943 23.78 -22.05 29.37
CA ILE A 943 24.12 -23.45 29.71
C ILE A 943 24.36 -24.26 28.44
N GLY A 944 23.51 -24.09 27.42
CA GLY A 944 23.64 -24.73 26.12
C GLY A 944 24.97 -24.39 25.46
N TYR A 945 25.35 -23.11 25.43
CA TYR A 945 26.66 -22.69 24.91
C TYR A 945 27.81 -23.33 25.68
N LYS A 946 27.80 -23.25 27.02
CA LYS A 946 28.89 -23.84 27.83
C LYS A 946 28.96 -25.36 27.69
N SER A 947 27.83 -26.03 27.50
CA SER A 947 27.79 -27.48 27.26
C SER A 947 28.36 -27.85 25.88
N GLN A 948 28.05 -27.07 24.85
CA GLN A 948 28.51 -27.33 23.48
C GLN A 948 29.97 -26.95 23.28
N SER A 949 30.49 -26.01 24.08
CA SER A 949 31.87 -25.52 24.02
C SER A 949 32.83 -26.17 25.01
N ASP A 950 32.39 -27.12 25.84
CA ASP A 950 33.24 -27.83 26.82
C ASP A 950 33.99 -29.00 26.15
N PRO A 951 35.31 -28.87 25.87
CA PRO A 951 36.07 -29.93 25.20
C PRO A 951 36.23 -31.16 26.09
N LYS A 952 36.13 -31.00 27.42
CA LYS A 952 36.18 -32.10 28.39
C LYS A 952 34.88 -32.91 28.41
N ALA A 953 33.81 -32.41 27.78
CA ALA A 953 32.55 -33.12 27.57
C ALA A 953 32.37 -33.63 26.13
N GLY A 954 33.38 -33.50 25.27
CA GLY A 954 33.29 -33.82 23.84
C GLY A 954 32.68 -32.71 22.98
N GLY A 955 32.55 -31.49 23.52
CA GLY A 955 32.11 -30.30 22.79
C GLY A 955 33.21 -29.69 21.91
N ASP A 956 32.81 -28.90 20.92
CA ASP A 956 33.71 -28.15 20.04
C ASP A 956 33.95 -26.76 20.63
N MET A 957 35.21 -26.34 20.81
CA MET A 957 35.55 -24.99 21.27
C MET A 957 34.95 -23.88 20.39
N CYS A 958 34.67 -24.19 19.12
CA CYS A 958 34.00 -23.31 18.17
C CYS A 958 32.49 -23.61 17.99
N GLY A 959 31.95 -24.56 18.76
CA GLY A 959 30.56 -25.00 18.71
C GLY A 959 29.61 -24.14 19.54
N GLY A 960 28.34 -24.14 19.13
CA GLY A 960 27.25 -23.43 19.80
C GLY A 960 27.12 -21.96 19.41
N VAL A 961 26.39 -21.19 20.21
CA VAL A 961 25.94 -19.84 19.84
C VAL A 961 26.99 -18.72 20.04
N GLY A 962 28.09 -18.99 20.72
CA GLY A 962 29.13 -18.00 21.05
C GLY A 962 28.64 -16.87 21.97
N ILE A 963 29.54 -15.93 22.28
CA ILE A 963 29.19 -14.70 23.03
C ILE A 963 28.18 -13.86 22.23
N LEU A 964 28.32 -13.82 20.91
CA LEU A 964 27.41 -13.09 20.02
C LEU A 964 25.97 -13.60 20.12
N GLY A 965 25.78 -14.92 20.07
CA GLY A 965 24.44 -15.50 20.18
C GLY A 965 23.87 -15.44 21.60
N ILE A 966 24.70 -15.49 22.64
CA ILE A 966 24.26 -15.18 24.02
C ILE A 966 23.77 -13.73 24.09
N ALA A 967 24.53 -12.76 23.57
CA ALA A 967 24.13 -11.37 23.56
C ALA A 967 22.81 -11.17 22.78
N TRP A 968 22.64 -11.84 21.63
CA TRP A 968 21.39 -11.80 20.85
C TRP A 968 20.21 -12.38 21.62
N ALA A 969 20.40 -13.48 22.36
CA ALA A 969 19.33 -14.03 23.19
C ALA A 969 18.92 -13.06 24.29
N PHE A 970 19.87 -12.39 24.96
CA PHE A 970 19.56 -11.40 26.00
C PHE A 970 18.88 -10.15 25.43
N GLY A 971 19.42 -9.56 24.37
CA GLY A 971 18.84 -8.36 23.75
C GLY A 971 17.50 -8.62 23.05
N GLY A 972 17.42 -9.73 22.30
CA GLY A 972 16.21 -10.15 21.60
C GLY A 972 15.06 -10.50 22.55
N MET A 973 15.33 -11.19 23.65
CA MET A 973 14.29 -11.47 24.65
C MET A 973 13.79 -10.20 25.33
N ILE A 974 14.66 -9.23 25.64
CA ILE A 974 14.20 -7.94 26.16
C ILE A 974 13.37 -7.20 25.11
N PHE A 975 13.81 -7.16 23.85
CA PHE A 975 13.00 -6.58 22.75
C PHE A 975 11.59 -7.17 22.69
N ILE A 976 11.49 -8.50 22.60
CA ILE A 976 10.21 -9.22 22.50
C ILE A 976 9.34 -8.95 23.72
N LEU A 977 9.88 -9.11 24.93
CA LEU A 977 9.08 -9.04 26.15
C LEU A 977 8.66 -7.61 26.49
N VAL A 978 9.50 -6.61 26.23
CA VAL A 978 9.11 -5.20 26.35
C VAL A 978 8.00 -4.89 25.34
N TYR A 979 8.12 -5.34 24.08
CA TYR A 979 7.05 -5.18 23.08
C TYR A 979 5.73 -5.80 23.56
N CYS A 980 5.76 -7.01 24.11
CA CYS A 980 4.56 -7.69 24.60
C CYS A 980 3.93 -7.05 25.85
N THR A 981 4.71 -6.39 26.70
CA THR A 981 4.25 -5.93 28.02
C THR A 981 4.19 -4.40 28.20
N ALA A 982 4.72 -3.62 27.26
CA ALA A 982 4.73 -2.15 27.31
C ALA A 982 3.33 -1.55 27.54
N GLY A 983 2.30 -2.06 26.85
CA GLY A 983 0.92 -1.60 27.01
C GLY A 983 0.22 -2.02 28.30
N ILE A 984 0.86 -2.87 29.13
CA ILE A 984 0.27 -3.39 30.37
C ILE A 984 1.03 -2.86 31.60
N SER A 985 2.34 -3.08 31.67
CA SER A 985 3.18 -2.68 32.82
C SER A 985 4.14 -1.54 32.51
N GLY A 986 4.34 -1.21 31.24
CA GLY A 986 5.46 -0.39 30.77
C GLY A 986 6.69 -1.21 30.37
N GLY A 987 6.68 -2.53 30.56
CA GLY A 987 7.76 -3.44 30.16
C GLY A 987 9.09 -3.15 30.85
N HIS A 988 9.11 -3.05 32.18
CA HIS A 988 10.33 -2.68 32.90
C HIS A 988 11.33 -3.85 32.97
N ILE A 989 10.86 -5.03 33.38
CA ILE A 989 11.56 -6.34 33.40
C ILE A 989 12.93 -6.30 34.12
N ASN A 990 13.23 -5.20 34.83
CA ASN A 990 14.53 -4.90 35.41
C ASN A 990 14.36 -3.91 36.58
N PRO A 991 14.79 -4.27 37.80
CA PRO A 991 14.73 -3.37 38.95
C PRO A 991 15.45 -2.03 38.75
N ALA A 992 16.57 -2.00 38.01
CA ALA A 992 17.28 -0.76 37.75
C ALA A 992 16.51 0.19 36.81
N VAL A 993 15.78 -0.35 35.83
CA VAL A 993 14.88 0.44 34.97
C VAL A 993 13.73 1.01 35.78
N THR A 994 13.09 0.17 36.62
CA THR A 994 12.04 0.61 37.55
C THR A 994 12.53 1.70 38.49
N PHE A 995 13.73 1.57 39.05
CA PHE A 995 14.34 2.57 39.92
C PHE A 995 14.61 3.89 39.20
N GLY A 996 15.17 3.83 37.98
CA GLY A 996 15.38 5.03 37.16
C GLY A 996 14.07 5.77 36.89
N LEU A 997 13.03 5.06 36.43
CA LEU A 997 11.71 5.64 36.15
C LEU A 997 11.03 6.19 37.41
N PHE A 998 11.24 5.57 38.57
CA PHE A 998 10.81 6.12 39.87
C PHE A 998 11.54 7.44 40.20
N LEU A 999 12.86 7.51 40.06
CA LEU A 999 13.63 8.74 40.28
C LEU A 999 13.19 9.88 39.35
N ALA A 1000 12.82 9.55 38.10
CA ALA A 1000 12.27 10.50 37.14
C ALA A 1000 10.78 10.82 37.37
N ARG A 1001 10.19 10.36 38.47
CA ARG A 1001 8.77 10.51 38.84
C ARG A 1001 7.77 10.06 37.76
N LYS A 1002 8.10 8.97 37.05
CA LYS A 1002 7.22 8.32 36.07
C LYS A 1002 6.40 7.18 36.69
N VAL A 1003 6.79 6.68 37.87
CA VAL A 1003 6.14 5.59 38.59
C VAL A 1003 6.09 5.90 40.10
N SER A 1004 5.04 5.47 40.81
CA SER A 1004 4.86 5.64 42.25
C SER A 1004 5.81 4.74 43.06
N LEU A 1005 6.10 5.07 44.33
CA LEU A 1005 6.95 4.24 45.19
C LEU A 1005 6.36 2.83 45.39
N ILE A 1006 5.04 2.74 45.57
CA ILE A 1006 4.32 1.46 45.79
C ILE A 1006 4.49 0.56 44.56
N ARG A 1007 4.23 1.10 43.36
CA ARG A 1007 4.40 0.37 42.10
C ARG A 1007 5.84 -0.02 41.85
N ALA A 1008 6.80 0.86 42.13
CA ALA A 1008 8.22 0.57 41.98
C ALA A 1008 8.67 -0.62 42.85
N ILE A 1009 8.31 -0.62 44.14
CA ILE A 1009 8.66 -1.72 45.06
C ILE A 1009 8.03 -3.04 44.59
N LEU A 1010 6.73 -3.03 44.28
CA LEU A 1010 6.03 -4.26 43.91
C LEU A 1010 6.44 -4.79 42.53
N TYR A 1011 6.81 -3.93 41.59
CA TYR A 1011 7.45 -4.34 40.33
C TYR A 1011 8.78 -5.04 40.59
N MET A 1012 9.66 -4.48 41.41
CA MET A 1012 10.95 -5.09 41.72
C MET A 1012 10.80 -6.46 42.38
N VAL A 1013 9.81 -6.62 43.28
CA VAL A 1013 9.47 -7.90 43.90
C VAL A 1013 8.97 -8.90 42.84
N ALA A 1014 8.02 -8.50 41.99
CA ALA A 1014 7.48 -9.35 40.92
C ALA A 1014 8.57 -9.80 39.94
N GLN A 1015 9.45 -8.90 39.53
CA GLN A 1015 10.60 -9.18 38.67
C GLN A 1015 11.55 -10.19 39.32
N CYS A 1016 11.91 -9.98 40.60
CA CYS A 1016 12.80 -10.90 41.33
C CYS A 1016 12.18 -12.30 41.48
N LEU A 1017 10.89 -12.39 41.83
CA LEU A 1017 10.18 -13.67 41.93
C LEU A 1017 10.10 -14.37 40.57
N GLY A 1018 9.81 -13.62 39.50
CA GLY A 1018 9.78 -14.13 38.13
C GLY A 1018 11.13 -14.71 37.73
N ALA A 1019 12.22 -13.97 38.00
CA ALA A 1019 13.58 -14.44 37.74
C ALA A 1019 13.92 -15.74 38.49
N ILE A 1020 13.61 -15.81 39.80
CA ILE A 1020 13.83 -17.01 40.61
C ILE A 1020 13.06 -18.21 40.05
N CYS A 1021 11.79 -18.03 39.67
CA CYS A 1021 10.98 -19.08 39.05
C CYS A 1021 11.55 -19.53 37.69
N GLY A 1022 11.94 -18.58 36.82
CA GLY A 1022 12.51 -18.87 35.51
C GLY A 1022 13.78 -19.71 35.61
N VAL A 1023 14.72 -19.31 36.48
CA VAL A 1023 15.95 -20.09 36.71
C VAL A 1023 15.66 -21.43 37.41
N GLY A 1024 14.70 -21.45 38.34
CA GLY A 1024 14.23 -22.66 39.00
C GLY A 1024 13.74 -23.72 38.01
N LEU A 1025 12.99 -23.31 36.99
CA LEU A 1025 12.55 -24.19 35.89
C LEU A 1025 13.74 -24.74 35.09
N VAL A 1026 14.76 -23.92 34.80
CA VAL A 1026 15.96 -24.40 34.12
C VAL A 1026 16.69 -25.46 34.94
N LYS A 1027 16.86 -25.24 36.25
CA LYS A 1027 17.46 -26.25 37.15
C LYS A 1027 16.62 -27.51 37.24
N ALA A 1028 15.29 -27.40 37.25
CA ALA A 1028 14.37 -28.54 37.30
C ALA A 1028 14.47 -29.41 36.04
N PHE A 1029 14.56 -28.79 34.85
CA PHE A 1029 14.64 -29.51 33.59
C PHE A 1029 16.05 -30.00 33.24
N GLN A 1030 17.11 -29.34 33.72
CA GLN A 1030 18.49 -29.58 33.29
C GLN A 1030 19.48 -29.67 34.46
N THR A 1031 19.12 -30.35 35.55
CA THR A 1031 19.88 -30.27 36.82
C THR A 1031 21.39 -30.54 36.66
N SER A 1032 21.78 -31.57 35.91
CA SER A 1032 23.19 -31.93 35.71
C SER A 1032 23.98 -30.86 34.96
N LEU A 1033 23.45 -30.37 33.83
CA LEU A 1033 24.07 -29.33 33.02
C LEU A 1033 24.09 -27.98 33.75
N TYR A 1034 22.99 -27.65 34.44
CA TYR A 1034 22.86 -26.44 35.23
C TYR A 1034 23.95 -26.32 36.30
N VAL A 1035 24.11 -27.36 37.11
CA VAL A 1035 25.12 -27.36 38.19
C VAL A 1035 26.54 -27.35 37.62
N ARG A 1036 26.79 -28.12 36.56
CA ARG A 1036 28.11 -28.21 35.92
C ARG A 1036 28.55 -26.87 35.31
N TYR A 1037 27.65 -26.11 34.69
CA TYR A 1037 27.98 -24.92 33.90
C TYR A 1037 27.70 -23.57 34.61
N GLY A 1038 27.55 -23.59 35.93
CA GLY A 1038 27.51 -22.38 36.74
C GLY A 1038 26.13 -21.74 36.91
N GLY A 1039 25.06 -22.43 36.51
CA GLY A 1039 23.68 -22.01 36.71
C GLY A 1039 23.27 -20.67 36.08
N GLY A 1040 24.08 -20.14 35.16
CA GLY A 1040 23.90 -18.79 34.60
C GLY A 1040 24.16 -17.65 35.60
N ALA A 1041 24.76 -17.93 36.76
CA ALA A 1041 25.02 -16.92 37.78
C ALA A 1041 26.12 -15.93 37.36
N ASN A 1042 25.90 -14.64 37.64
CA ASN A 1042 26.92 -13.61 37.47
C ASN A 1042 27.98 -13.70 38.57
N SER A 1043 29.23 -13.49 38.20
CA SER A 1043 30.36 -13.35 39.11
C SER A 1043 31.48 -12.58 38.42
N LEU A 1044 32.35 -11.94 39.18
CA LEU A 1044 33.51 -11.26 38.61
C LEU A 1044 34.49 -12.28 38.03
N ALA A 1045 34.84 -12.10 36.76
CA ALA A 1045 35.82 -12.94 36.08
C ALA A 1045 37.20 -12.79 36.72
N ASP A 1046 37.96 -13.89 36.76
CA ASP A 1046 39.29 -13.89 37.35
C ASP A 1046 40.22 -12.98 36.55
N GLY A 1047 41.04 -12.17 37.24
CA GLY A 1047 41.89 -11.15 36.62
C GLY A 1047 41.29 -9.73 36.61
N TYR A 1048 40.01 -9.56 36.96
CA TYR A 1048 39.39 -8.25 37.13
C TYR A 1048 39.28 -7.84 38.60
N SER A 1049 39.43 -6.54 38.88
CA SER A 1049 39.21 -6.00 40.22
C SER A 1049 37.72 -5.77 40.49
N LYS A 1050 37.28 -5.81 41.76
CA LYS A 1050 35.89 -5.48 42.13
C LYS A 1050 35.48 -4.08 41.66
N GLY A 1051 36.41 -3.13 41.64
CA GLY A 1051 36.19 -1.79 41.08
C GLY A 1051 35.94 -1.79 39.58
N THR A 1052 36.66 -2.63 38.82
CA THR A 1052 36.45 -2.80 37.37
C THR A 1052 35.09 -3.41 37.06
N GLY A 1053 34.69 -4.45 37.80
CA GLY A 1053 33.36 -5.05 37.68
C GLY A 1053 32.25 -4.04 37.99
N LEU A 1054 32.40 -3.28 39.08
CA LEU A 1054 31.45 -2.22 39.43
C LEU A 1054 31.35 -1.16 38.34
N GLY A 1055 32.47 -0.69 37.78
CA GLY A 1055 32.48 0.27 36.68
C GLY A 1055 31.78 -0.24 35.42
N ALA A 1056 32.00 -1.51 35.05
CA ALA A 1056 31.34 -2.13 33.90
C ALA A 1056 29.81 -2.19 34.06
N GLU A 1057 29.33 -2.56 35.25
CA GLU A 1057 27.89 -2.60 35.54
C GLU A 1057 27.26 -1.20 35.60
N ILE A 1058 27.96 -0.19 36.13
CA ILE A 1058 27.49 1.22 36.12
C ILE A 1058 27.31 1.71 34.69
N ILE A 1059 28.32 1.54 33.83
CA ILE A 1059 28.29 2.02 32.45
C ILE A 1059 27.23 1.25 31.65
N GLY A 1060 27.19 -0.07 31.79
CA GLY A 1060 26.23 -0.92 31.08
C GLY A 1060 24.78 -0.56 31.41
N THR A 1061 24.46 -0.38 32.70
CA THR A 1061 23.11 0.02 33.10
C THR A 1061 22.81 1.48 32.74
N PHE A 1062 23.80 2.39 32.77
CA PHE A 1062 23.62 3.75 32.26
C PHE A 1062 23.16 3.73 30.80
N VAL A 1063 23.83 2.98 29.92
CA VAL A 1063 23.45 2.86 28.49
C VAL A 1063 22.03 2.32 28.35
N LEU A 1064 21.67 1.27 29.09
CA LEU A 1064 20.32 0.71 29.08
C LEU A 1064 19.27 1.73 29.50
N VAL A 1065 19.40 2.32 30.70
CA VAL A 1065 18.39 3.20 31.28
C VAL A 1065 18.32 4.54 30.53
N TYR A 1066 19.46 5.04 30.03
CA TYR A 1066 19.50 6.18 29.12
C TYR A 1066 18.72 5.92 27.84
N THR A 1067 18.88 4.72 27.27
CA THR A 1067 18.14 4.31 26.06
C THR A 1067 16.65 4.21 26.35
N VAL A 1068 16.25 3.67 27.50
CA VAL A 1068 14.84 3.67 27.95
C VAL A 1068 14.30 5.10 27.99
N PHE A 1069 14.96 6.01 28.72
CA PHE A 1069 14.51 7.40 28.81
C PHE A 1069 14.42 8.10 27.46
N SER A 1070 15.40 7.87 26.58
CA SER A 1070 15.46 8.48 25.25
C SER A 1070 14.42 7.91 24.30
N ALA A 1071 14.17 6.60 24.35
CA ALA A 1071 13.18 5.90 23.52
C ALA A 1071 11.76 6.14 23.99
N THR A 1072 11.56 6.40 25.29
CA THR A 1072 10.25 6.71 25.87
C THR A 1072 10.01 8.20 26.08
N ASP A 1073 10.90 9.10 25.61
CA ASP A 1073 10.74 10.54 25.85
C ASP A 1073 9.51 11.05 25.07
N PRO A 1074 8.48 11.58 25.77
CA PRO A 1074 7.32 12.17 25.13
C PRO A 1074 7.59 13.26 24.09
N LYS A 1075 8.69 14.04 24.20
CA LYS A 1075 9.04 15.03 23.15
C LYS A 1075 9.47 14.36 21.86
N ARG A 1076 10.07 13.17 21.96
CA ARG A 1076 10.45 12.34 20.82
C ARG A 1076 9.23 11.56 20.30
N ASN A 1077 8.42 11.00 21.20
CA ASN A 1077 7.16 10.33 20.86
C ASN A 1077 6.10 11.27 20.25
N ALA A 1078 6.12 12.57 20.59
CA ALA A 1078 5.23 13.58 20.03
C ALA A 1078 5.75 14.19 18.72
N ARG A 1079 7.03 13.97 18.38
CA ARG A 1079 7.65 14.41 17.13
C ARG A 1079 7.54 13.33 16.05
N ASP A 1080 7.68 12.07 16.45
CA ASP A 1080 7.75 10.93 15.54
C ASP A 1080 6.66 9.89 15.91
N SER A 1081 5.61 9.76 15.09
CA SER A 1081 4.45 8.87 15.36
C SER A 1081 4.79 7.37 15.43
N HIS A 1082 5.95 6.97 14.88
CA HIS A 1082 6.44 5.58 14.87
C HIS A 1082 7.24 5.18 16.13
N VAL A 1083 7.73 6.15 16.92
CA VAL A 1083 8.64 5.87 18.05
C VAL A 1083 8.00 5.06 19.18
N PRO A 1084 6.69 5.22 19.54
CA PRO A 1084 6.07 4.37 20.56
C PRO A 1084 6.05 2.88 20.21
N VAL A 1085 5.92 2.54 18.91
CA VAL A 1085 5.93 1.15 18.42
C VAL A 1085 7.35 0.60 18.29
N LEU A 1086 8.33 1.48 18.02
CA LEU A 1086 9.73 1.12 17.83
C LEU A 1086 10.57 1.16 19.13
N ALA A 1087 10.10 1.77 20.23
CA ALA A 1087 10.85 1.92 21.48
C ALA A 1087 11.46 0.62 22.07
N PRO A 1088 10.81 -0.57 21.97
CA PRO A 1088 11.41 -1.83 22.43
C PRO A 1088 12.69 -2.20 21.68
N LEU A 1089 12.82 -1.83 20.40
CA LEU A 1089 13.95 -2.20 19.53
C LEU A 1089 15.29 -1.62 20.00
N PRO A 1090 15.46 -0.30 20.21
CA PRO A 1090 16.70 0.26 20.74
C PRO A 1090 16.97 -0.21 22.18
N ILE A 1091 15.94 -0.46 23.00
CA ILE A 1091 16.13 -1.01 24.36
C ILE A 1091 16.76 -2.41 24.29
N GLY A 1092 16.22 -3.30 23.45
CA GLY A 1092 16.80 -4.63 23.21
C GLY A 1092 18.21 -4.58 22.63
N PHE A 1093 18.46 -3.66 21.68
CA PHE A 1093 19.81 -3.45 21.12
C PHE A 1093 20.81 -2.91 22.14
N ALA A 1094 20.40 -2.03 23.04
CA ALA A 1094 21.25 -1.56 24.14
C ALA A 1094 21.65 -2.73 25.04
N VAL A 1095 20.70 -3.61 25.39
CA VAL A 1095 21.00 -4.84 26.14
C VAL A 1095 21.97 -5.73 25.35
N PHE A 1096 21.75 -5.95 24.07
CA PHE A 1096 22.66 -6.72 23.19
C PHE A 1096 24.09 -6.17 23.23
N MET A 1097 24.25 -4.86 22.99
CA MET A 1097 25.58 -4.23 22.93
C MET A 1097 26.31 -4.29 24.27
N VAL A 1098 25.60 -4.05 25.38
CA VAL A 1098 26.18 -4.14 26.72
C VAL A 1098 26.56 -5.58 27.05
N HIS A 1099 25.76 -6.57 26.67
CA HIS A 1099 26.09 -7.99 26.86
C HIS A 1099 27.34 -8.37 26.06
N LEU A 1100 27.44 -7.96 24.80
CA LEU A 1100 28.62 -8.21 23.97
C LEU A 1100 29.90 -7.66 24.63
N ALA A 1101 29.81 -6.48 25.26
CA ALA A 1101 30.96 -5.82 25.89
C ALA A 1101 31.32 -6.38 27.28
N THR A 1102 30.34 -6.76 28.10
CA THR A 1102 30.55 -6.99 29.54
C THR A 1102 30.44 -8.45 29.99
N ILE A 1103 30.01 -9.37 29.11
CA ILE A 1103 29.99 -10.82 29.40
C ILE A 1103 31.36 -11.32 29.89
N PRO A 1104 32.51 -10.96 29.27
CA PRO A 1104 33.82 -11.45 29.71
C PRO A 1104 34.27 -10.93 31.10
N VAL A 1105 33.66 -9.85 31.61
CA VAL A 1105 34.08 -9.19 32.85
C VAL A 1105 33.24 -9.66 34.04
N THR A 1106 31.92 -9.70 33.89
CA THR A 1106 30.96 -9.98 34.97
C THR A 1106 29.86 -10.98 34.59
N GLY A 1107 29.82 -11.44 33.35
CA GLY A 1107 28.67 -12.14 32.77
C GLY A 1107 27.46 -11.22 32.51
N THR A 1108 27.65 -9.90 32.61
CA THR A 1108 26.65 -8.82 32.45
C THR A 1108 25.47 -8.91 33.43
N GLY A 1109 25.57 -8.22 34.55
CA GLY A 1109 24.57 -8.23 35.63
C GLY A 1109 23.67 -6.99 35.68
N ILE A 1110 23.58 -6.22 34.58
CA ILE A 1110 22.91 -4.90 34.48
C ILE A 1110 21.40 -4.90 34.84
N ASN A 1111 20.87 -6.07 35.13
CA ASN A 1111 19.54 -6.32 35.66
C ASN A 1111 19.65 -7.03 37.03
N PRO A 1112 19.34 -6.35 38.14
CA PRO A 1112 19.44 -6.95 39.48
C PRO A 1112 18.58 -8.20 39.67
N ALA A 1113 17.37 -8.26 39.07
CA ALA A 1113 16.51 -9.44 39.17
C ALA A 1113 17.12 -10.65 38.45
N ARG A 1114 17.74 -10.44 37.28
CA ARG A 1114 18.50 -11.49 36.56
C ARG A 1114 19.62 -12.06 37.43
N SER A 1115 20.43 -11.18 38.00
CA SER A 1115 21.57 -11.56 38.85
C SER A 1115 21.12 -12.27 40.12
N LEU A 1116 20.02 -11.81 40.75
CA LEU A 1116 19.45 -12.42 41.95
C LEU A 1116 18.85 -13.80 41.66
N GLY A 1117 18.02 -13.92 40.63
CA GLY A 1117 17.36 -15.18 40.29
C GLY A 1117 18.36 -16.32 40.07
N ALA A 1118 19.44 -16.03 39.35
CA ALA A 1118 20.52 -16.99 39.13
C ALA A 1118 21.31 -17.30 40.41
N ALA A 1119 21.66 -16.29 41.21
CA ALA A 1119 22.42 -16.48 42.46
C ALA A 1119 21.64 -17.31 43.49
N VAL A 1120 20.34 -17.05 43.67
CA VAL A 1120 19.46 -17.78 44.61
C VAL A 1120 19.39 -19.27 44.26
N ILE A 1121 19.16 -19.60 42.99
CA ILE A 1121 18.96 -21.00 42.57
C ILE A 1121 20.28 -21.78 42.47
N TYR A 1122 21.37 -21.11 42.09
CA TYR A 1122 22.71 -21.71 41.99
C TYR A 1122 23.41 -21.85 43.35
N ASN A 1123 23.21 -20.88 44.24
CA ASN A 1123 23.63 -20.88 45.64
C ASN A 1123 25.10 -21.29 45.89
N LYS A 1124 26.05 -20.52 45.37
CA LYS A 1124 27.50 -20.72 45.58
C LYS A 1124 28.15 -19.45 46.15
N SER A 1125 29.25 -19.62 46.90
CA SER A 1125 29.93 -18.52 47.61
C SER A 1125 30.35 -17.37 46.69
N LYS A 1126 31.08 -17.66 45.60
CA LYS A 1126 31.60 -16.60 44.70
C LYS A 1126 30.50 -15.68 44.12
N PRO A 1127 29.39 -16.20 43.53
CA PRO A 1127 28.27 -15.35 43.11
C PRO A 1127 27.67 -14.50 44.23
N TRP A 1128 27.60 -15.01 45.47
CA TRP A 1128 27.14 -14.25 46.63
C TRP A 1128 28.14 -13.18 47.09
N ASP A 1129 29.44 -13.48 47.09
CA ASP A 1129 30.52 -12.55 47.46
C ASP A 1129 30.60 -11.34 46.51
N ASP A 1130 30.24 -11.54 45.24
CA ASP A 1130 30.21 -10.51 44.20
C ASP A 1130 28.81 -9.89 44.02
N HIS A 1131 27.76 -10.44 44.65
CA HIS A 1131 26.36 -10.11 44.34
C HIS A 1131 26.02 -8.62 44.52
N TRP A 1132 26.64 -7.98 45.51
CA TRP A 1132 26.44 -6.56 45.80
C TRP A 1132 26.74 -5.67 44.60
N ILE A 1133 27.66 -6.07 43.72
CA ILE A 1133 28.04 -5.33 42.50
C ILE A 1133 26.82 -5.19 41.57
N PHE A 1134 25.99 -6.24 41.49
CA PHE A 1134 24.82 -6.30 40.61
C PHE A 1134 23.56 -5.62 41.16
N TRP A 1135 23.66 -5.03 42.35
CA TRP A 1135 22.66 -4.11 42.88
C TRP A 1135 23.19 -2.68 42.86
N VAL A 1136 24.40 -2.47 43.40
CA VAL A 1136 25.01 -1.14 43.53
C VAL A 1136 25.35 -0.55 42.16
N GLY A 1137 25.97 -1.32 41.27
CA GLY A 1137 26.33 -0.86 39.92
C GLY A 1137 25.12 -0.43 39.10
N PRO A 1138 24.12 -1.31 38.91
CA PRO A 1138 22.93 -0.98 38.15
C PRO A 1138 22.12 0.19 38.71
N PHE A 1139 21.96 0.30 40.03
CA PHE A 1139 21.24 1.44 40.61
C PHE A 1139 21.99 2.77 40.49
N ILE A 1140 23.32 2.76 40.62
CA ILE A 1140 24.12 3.96 40.34
C ILE A 1140 24.00 4.35 38.87
N GLY A 1141 24.15 3.40 37.93
CA GLY A 1141 23.99 3.65 36.50
C GLY A 1141 22.61 4.20 36.13
N ALA A 1142 21.54 3.65 36.72
CA ALA A 1142 20.18 4.12 36.54
C ALA A 1142 19.96 5.53 37.10
N ALA A 1143 20.51 5.84 38.28
CA ALA A 1143 20.43 7.17 38.89
C ALA A 1143 21.16 8.22 38.05
N ILE A 1144 22.36 7.91 37.54
CA ILE A 1144 23.12 8.79 36.65
C ILE A 1144 22.33 9.03 35.36
N ALA A 1145 21.74 8.00 34.77
CA ALA A 1145 20.93 8.12 33.56
C ALA A 1145 19.68 8.99 33.78
N ALA A 1146 18.97 8.81 34.89
CA ALA A 1146 17.82 9.64 35.26
C ALA A 1146 18.22 11.11 35.47
N PHE A 1147 19.31 11.36 36.19
CA PHE A 1147 19.84 12.71 36.41
C PHE A 1147 20.26 13.36 35.08
N TYR A 1148 21.01 12.65 34.24
CA TYR A 1148 21.44 13.13 32.93
C TYR A 1148 20.24 13.49 32.03
N HIS A 1149 19.24 12.62 31.96
CA HIS A 1149 18.02 12.88 31.18
C HIS A 1149 17.26 14.11 31.68
N GLN A 1150 17.07 14.24 33.00
CA GLN A 1150 16.29 15.32 33.59
C GLN A 1150 16.99 16.69 33.50
N PHE A 1151 18.29 16.74 33.76
CA PHE A 1151 19.01 18.01 33.88
C PHE A 1151 19.71 18.44 32.59
N ILE A 1152 20.23 17.50 31.79
CA ILE A 1152 20.96 17.81 30.56
C ILE A 1152 20.01 17.80 29.35
N LEU A 1153 19.31 16.69 29.11
CA LEU A 1153 18.46 16.58 27.91
C LEU A 1153 17.16 17.41 28.00
N ARG A 1154 16.58 17.52 29.20
CA ARG A 1154 15.34 18.28 29.42
C ARG A 1154 15.54 19.70 29.95
N ALA A 1155 16.80 20.14 30.13
CA ALA A 1155 17.18 21.48 30.60
C ALA A 1155 16.45 21.94 31.88
N GLY A 1156 16.16 21.03 32.83
CA GLY A 1156 15.42 21.34 34.05
C GLY A 1156 16.06 22.44 34.91
N ALA A 1157 17.39 22.57 34.89
CA ALA A 1157 18.11 23.61 35.61
C ALA A 1157 17.84 25.03 35.07
N ALA A 1158 17.64 25.20 33.77
CA ALA A 1158 17.35 26.52 33.17
C ALA A 1158 15.93 27.01 33.51
N LYS A 1159 14.95 26.09 33.61
CA LYS A 1159 13.58 26.41 34.06
C LYS A 1159 13.52 26.74 35.57
N ALA A 1160 14.31 26.07 36.40
CA ALA A 1160 14.38 26.37 37.83
C ALA A 1160 15.10 27.70 38.13
N LEU A 1161 16.18 28.03 37.40
CA LEU A 1161 16.91 29.30 37.55
C LEU A 1161 16.18 30.50 36.93
N GLY A 1162 15.40 30.30 35.86
CA GLY A 1162 14.52 31.34 35.29
C GLY A 1162 13.39 31.76 36.23
N SER A 1163 12.91 30.83 37.06
CA SER A 1163 11.87 31.11 38.08
C SER A 1163 12.37 31.96 39.27
N PHE A 1164 13.69 32.16 39.42
CA PHE A 1164 14.26 33.05 40.45
C PHE A 1164 14.49 34.49 39.97
N ARG A 1165 14.22 34.81 38.70
CA ARG A 1165 14.39 36.18 38.14
C ARG A 1165 13.10 36.96 37.91
N SER A 1166 11.95 36.42 38.33
CA SER A 1166 10.67 37.11 38.29
C SER A 1166 9.93 36.97 39.61
N ASN A 1167 10.45 37.62 40.65
CA ASN A 1167 9.67 38.01 41.82
C ASN A 1167 10.15 39.42 42.26
N PRO A 1168 9.38 40.49 42.03
CA PRO A 1168 9.57 41.73 42.76
C PRO A 1168 8.85 41.55 44.10
N ASN A 1169 9.51 40.84 45.02
CA ASN A 1169 9.41 41.02 46.46
C ASN A 1169 10.40 40.07 47.15
N VAL A 1170 11.52 40.72 47.55
CA VAL A 1170 12.66 40.28 48.38
C VAL A 1170 13.65 39.33 47.73
#